data_AF-A0A2N2JA58-F1
#
_entry.id   AF-A0A2N2JA58-F1
#
_cell.length_a   1.000
_cell.length_b   1.000
_cell.length_c   1.000
_cell.angle_alpha   90.00
_cell.angle_beta   90.00
_cell.angle_gamma   90.00
#
_symmetry.space_group_name_H-M   'P 1'
#
loop_
_entity.id
_entity.type
_entity.pdbx_description
1 polymer ?
#
loop_
_entity_poly.entity_id
_entity_poly.type
_entity_poly.pdbx_seq_one_letter_code
_entity_poly.pdbx_strand_id
1 'polypeptide(L)'
;MGVALSVLLAFGGEARAQLDTTHWLPPLWAGDDSSALDTIYLTLTTPETAPVTVSVTDASGATIYNGTVSNSAPVQVILGKLVGGHYAAQLGLGNFVSGTAGLNTKLDHGLIIVASAPVYANIRMLKPSAQALSLTAKGKKALGLEFRVAVMPNVRSNYVYRGSFMSVMATQPGTTTVTFDDFKPGVVLTGTTGSGSPATNGPIVVALAQYESYVVGIKDSAYTGTAPSNDLNGTRITADKPIAVSSGSFLGGQAATGGQDAGADQLAPVTLAGTQYVLIKGNAPNGDPKETPIVVATQDGTDVFVNGSGTATATLDAGDYLFLTGLYSLQDNMLVTSTKPVLMFQEIAGEASAATPGFNFIPPLGVDAATTVNNIYNVNQLGTATLGVVARTGAPVTVNGAAIGVTAQAVAGTSEWVTYRKPNVTGTLAVSSTDTIAVAIFNVATAIGAAGYYSGFPPTLLDLDFDGIPDGDDNCPDVGNASQADSDGDGAGDACDGCPNDPAKTDAGVCGCGTPDVDVNPAPSGNGVIDCTETDQCPDDPLKVLPGVCGCGVPDTDGDGDGTRDCNDGCAADPNKVEPGQCGCGALDEDSDFDLVADCNDACPNNPTKTTGPGVCGCAVNDSDADTDGVVVCQDNCPDAANPGQEDCDGDGVGDACDQPGECCFDGLNNPNETGIDCGGACDASCPLGAPCLVAGDCDSGLCTAGGSCGCVGDGDCPGVADVCAPETCDVASQCVADPVRCDVAVFYAIVDGPGGLGSVRCWQSTPGAAPECEMSGGVLVIGPPMCGQ
;
A
#
# COMPACT_ATOMS: atom_id res chain seq x y z
N MET A 1 8.48 -56.60 28.68
CA MET A 1 7.43 -55.61 28.99
C MET A 1 8.09 -54.25 29.02
N GLY A 2 8.15 -53.57 27.87
CA GLY A 2 8.58 -52.19 27.74
C GLY A 2 7.61 -51.53 26.80
N VAL A 3 6.72 -50.70 27.36
CA VAL A 3 5.69 -49.99 26.60
C VAL A 3 6.39 -48.85 25.86
N ALA A 4 6.39 -48.91 24.53
CA ALA A 4 6.80 -47.79 23.69
C ALA A 4 5.73 -46.71 23.79
N LEU A 5 6.08 -45.61 24.47
CA LEU A 5 5.29 -44.39 24.50
C LEU A 5 5.43 -43.72 23.12
N SER A 6 4.46 -43.96 22.24
CA SER A 6 4.34 -43.22 20.99
C SER A 6 3.79 -41.84 21.35
N VAL A 7 4.68 -40.84 21.35
CA VAL A 7 4.29 -39.43 21.41
C VAL A 7 3.76 -39.09 20.02
N LEU A 8 2.45 -39.21 19.85
CA LEU A 8 1.74 -38.66 18.70
C LEU A 8 1.75 -37.14 18.89
N LEU A 9 2.66 -36.44 18.21
CA LEU A 9 2.60 -35.00 18.04
C LEU A 9 1.42 -34.71 17.12
N ALA A 10 0.23 -34.53 17.69
CA ALA A 10 -0.88 -33.94 16.98
C ALA A 10 -0.53 -32.47 16.74
N PHE A 11 -0.15 -32.12 15.51
CA PHE A 11 -0.21 -30.75 15.03
C PHE A 11 -1.69 -30.35 15.01
N GLY A 12 -2.18 -29.85 16.15
CA GLY A 12 -3.52 -29.28 16.26
C GLY A 12 -3.55 -27.95 15.52
N GLY A 13 -3.83 -27.97 14.22
CA GLY A 13 -4.26 -26.77 13.51
C GLY A 13 -5.51 -26.23 14.19
N GLU A 14 -5.47 -24.99 14.67
CA GLU A 14 -6.65 -24.33 15.22
C GLU A 14 -7.71 -24.24 14.12
N ALA A 15 -8.88 -24.87 14.30
CA ALA A 15 -10.01 -24.65 13.40
C ALA A 15 -10.40 -23.16 13.46
N ARG A 16 -10.13 -22.41 12.39
CA ARG A 16 -10.43 -20.97 12.28
C ARG A 16 -11.68 -20.76 11.44
N ALA A 17 -12.56 -19.89 11.93
CA ALA A 17 -13.80 -19.59 11.23
C ALA A 17 -13.55 -18.77 9.96
N GLN A 18 -14.25 -19.04 8.85
CA GLN A 18 -14.48 -18.15 7.68
C GLN A 18 -13.30 -17.31 7.13
N LEU A 19 -12.06 -17.68 7.46
CA LEU A 19 -10.85 -17.13 6.89
C LEU A 19 -10.59 -17.82 5.56
N ASP A 20 -10.23 -17.02 4.57
CA ASP A 20 -9.84 -17.54 3.27
C ASP A 20 -8.90 -16.58 2.55
N THR A 21 -8.07 -17.11 1.68
CA THR A 21 -7.23 -16.31 0.78
C THR A 21 -8.06 -15.72 -0.35
N THR A 22 -9.19 -16.34 -0.71
CA THR A 22 -10.05 -15.83 -1.78
C THR A 22 -11.53 -15.79 -1.38
N HIS A 23 -12.19 -14.66 -1.66
CA HIS A 23 -13.62 -14.49 -1.45
C HIS A 23 -14.30 -13.99 -2.73
N TRP A 24 -15.45 -14.58 -3.05
CA TRP A 24 -16.33 -14.15 -4.15
C TRP A 24 -17.66 -13.72 -3.57
N LEU A 25 -18.07 -12.49 -3.83
CA LEU A 25 -19.36 -11.97 -3.37
C LEU A 25 -20.19 -11.54 -4.58
N PRO A 26 -21.25 -12.29 -4.93
CA PRO A 26 -22.17 -11.86 -5.97
C PRO A 26 -22.87 -10.56 -5.57
N PRO A 27 -23.30 -9.75 -6.54
CA PRO A 27 -23.94 -8.47 -6.27
C PRO A 27 -25.27 -8.65 -5.55
N LEU A 28 -25.65 -7.68 -4.73
CA LEU A 28 -26.95 -7.64 -4.06
C LEU A 28 -27.95 -6.83 -4.90
N TRP A 29 -29.23 -6.83 -4.53
CA TRP A 29 -30.24 -5.98 -5.17
C TRP A 29 -31.12 -5.25 -4.15
N ALA A 30 -31.12 -3.92 -4.23
CA ALA A 30 -31.78 -3.04 -3.26
C ALA A 30 -33.24 -2.67 -3.63
N GLY A 31 -33.91 -3.47 -4.47
CA GLY A 31 -35.27 -3.15 -4.89
C GLY A 31 -35.34 -1.95 -5.83
N ASP A 32 -36.43 -1.17 -5.71
CA ASP A 32 -36.62 0.10 -6.44
C ASP A 32 -36.19 1.33 -5.64
N ASP A 33 -35.87 1.18 -4.36
CA ASP A 33 -35.40 2.29 -3.54
C ASP A 33 -33.88 2.31 -3.48
N SER A 34 -33.31 2.93 -4.50
CA SER A 34 -31.88 3.22 -4.56
C SER A 34 -31.45 4.33 -3.57
N SER A 35 -32.23 4.61 -2.53
CA SER A 35 -31.87 5.49 -1.41
C SER A 35 -31.95 4.75 -0.07
N ALA A 36 -32.25 3.45 -0.07
CA ALA A 36 -32.39 2.64 1.14
C ALA A 36 -31.08 2.48 1.92
N LEU A 37 -29.93 2.76 1.30
CA LEU A 37 -28.60 2.69 1.92
C LEU A 37 -27.77 3.93 1.63
N ASP A 38 -26.99 4.39 2.61
CA ASP A 38 -26.11 5.55 2.48
C ASP A 38 -24.66 5.16 2.18
N THR A 39 -24.07 4.26 2.96
CA THR A 39 -22.66 3.85 2.81
C THR A 39 -22.50 2.33 2.86
N ILE A 40 -21.63 1.79 2.02
CA ILE A 40 -21.22 0.38 2.01
C ILE A 40 -19.74 0.28 2.37
N TYR A 41 -19.44 -0.50 3.39
CA TYR A 41 -18.10 -0.81 3.84
C TYR A 41 -17.76 -2.27 3.54
N LEU A 42 -16.58 -2.51 2.96
CA LEU A 42 -15.90 -3.79 3.04
C LEU A 42 -14.89 -3.71 4.17
N THR A 43 -15.08 -4.53 5.20
CA THR A 43 -14.15 -4.65 6.32
C THR A 43 -13.29 -5.89 6.13
N LEU A 44 -11.99 -5.69 6.06
CA LEU A 44 -10.97 -6.72 5.90
C LEU A 44 -10.17 -6.84 7.19
N THR A 45 -10.07 -8.05 7.71
CA THR A 45 -9.28 -8.33 8.92
C THR A 45 -8.54 -9.66 8.77
N THR A 46 -7.51 -9.87 9.57
CA THR A 46 -6.74 -11.12 9.57
C THR A 46 -6.19 -11.39 10.98
N PRO A 47 -6.00 -12.65 11.38
CA PRO A 47 -5.21 -12.97 12.58
C PRO A 47 -3.70 -12.77 12.37
N GLU A 48 -3.22 -12.67 11.13
CA GLU A 48 -1.80 -12.59 10.81
C GLU A 48 -1.14 -11.32 11.36
N THR A 49 -0.03 -11.48 12.07
CA THR A 49 0.74 -10.35 12.62
C THR A 49 1.58 -9.67 11.54
N ALA A 50 2.09 -10.44 10.57
CA ALA A 50 2.75 -9.92 9.39
C ALA A 50 1.75 -9.25 8.44
N PRO A 51 2.15 -8.20 7.68
CA PRO A 51 1.29 -7.60 6.66
C PRO A 51 0.90 -8.61 5.57
N VAL A 52 -0.41 -8.81 5.39
CA VAL A 52 -0.99 -9.62 4.31
C VAL A 52 -1.39 -8.71 3.16
N THR A 53 -0.90 -8.97 1.96
CA THR A 53 -1.33 -8.23 0.77
C THR A 53 -2.74 -8.64 0.36
N VAL A 54 -3.59 -7.67 0.01
CA VAL A 54 -4.97 -7.90 -0.42
C VAL A 54 -5.30 -7.04 -1.64
N SER A 55 -5.88 -7.69 -2.65
CA SER A 55 -6.46 -7.07 -3.83
C SER A 55 -7.98 -7.29 -3.83
N VAL A 56 -8.72 -6.21 -4.05
CA VAL A 56 -10.18 -6.23 -4.24
C VAL A 56 -10.47 -5.70 -5.62
N THR A 57 -11.16 -6.51 -6.43
CA THR A 57 -11.61 -6.16 -7.78
C THR A 57 -13.12 -6.33 -7.88
N ASP A 58 -13.75 -5.64 -8.82
CA ASP A 58 -15.07 -6.06 -9.29
C ASP A 58 -14.96 -7.16 -10.35
N ALA A 59 -16.10 -7.71 -10.74
CA ALA A 59 -16.19 -8.76 -11.75
C ALA A 59 -15.79 -8.32 -13.17
N SER A 60 -15.67 -7.01 -13.45
CA SER A 60 -15.09 -6.51 -14.70
C SER A 60 -13.55 -6.54 -14.69
N GLY A 61 -12.94 -6.77 -13.52
CA GLY A 61 -11.50 -6.72 -13.29
C GLY A 61 -11.00 -5.34 -12.85
N ALA A 62 -11.90 -4.39 -12.57
CA ALA A 62 -11.50 -3.07 -12.09
C ALA A 62 -11.06 -3.15 -10.64
N THR A 63 -9.85 -2.66 -10.34
CA THR A 63 -9.31 -2.61 -8.97
C THR A 63 -10.07 -1.58 -8.14
N ILE A 64 -10.67 -2.05 -7.04
CA ILE A 64 -11.35 -1.22 -6.03
C ILE A 64 -10.39 -0.88 -4.90
N TYR A 65 -9.57 -1.85 -4.47
CA TYR A 65 -8.59 -1.66 -3.41
C TYR A 65 -7.38 -2.56 -3.65
N ASN A 66 -6.19 -2.05 -3.35
CA ASN A 66 -4.96 -2.82 -3.30
C ASN A 66 -4.13 -2.26 -2.13
N GLY A 67 -3.75 -3.11 -1.19
CA GLY A 67 -3.02 -2.71 0.00
C GLY A 67 -2.71 -3.88 0.92
N THR A 68 -2.45 -3.58 2.19
CA THR A 68 -2.11 -4.58 3.19
C THR A 68 -3.06 -4.52 4.39
N VAL A 69 -3.28 -5.68 5.00
CA VAL A 69 -4.04 -5.85 6.25
C VAL A 69 -3.18 -6.66 7.23
N SER A 70 -3.27 -6.35 8.51
CA SER A 70 -2.69 -7.20 9.57
C SER A 70 -3.60 -7.22 10.79
N ASN A 71 -3.30 -8.08 11.76
CA ASN A 71 -4.03 -8.17 13.02
C ASN A 71 -4.13 -6.82 13.73
N SER A 72 -3.03 -6.06 13.77
CA SER A 72 -2.96 -4.73 14.38
C SER A 72 -3.47 -3.60 13.47
N ALA A 73 -3.64 -3.85 12.17
CA ALA A 73 -4.03 -2.87 11.16
C ALA A 73 -5.17 -3.42 10.27
N PRO A 74 -6.39 -3.56 10.81
CA PRO A 74 -7.57 -3.90 10.01
C PRO A 74 -7.90 -2.79 9.01
N VAL A 75 -8.47 -3.16 7.87
CA VAL A 75 -8.78 -2.23 6.77
C VAL A 75 -10.29 -2.13 6.60
N GLN A 76 -10.78 -0.92 6.35
CA GLN A 76 -12.16 -0.68 5.93
C GLN A 76 -12.19 0.13 4.64
N VAL A 77 -12.65 -0.50 3.57
CA VAL A 77 -12.79 0.10 2.24
C VAL A 77 -14.23 0.60 2.07
N ILE A 78 -14.40 1.83 1.61
CA ILE A 78 -15.72 2.35 1.24
C ILE A 78 -16.03 1.91 -0.18
N LEU A 79 -16.92 0.92 -0.34
CA LEU A 79 -17.39 0.45 -1.64
C LEU A 79 -18.42 1.39 -2.26
N GLY A 80 -18.95 2.33 -1.46
CA GLY A 80 -19.46 3.57 -1.98
C GLY A 80 -20.41 4.31 -1.03
N LYS A 81 -20.87 5.49 -1.47
CA LYS A 81 -21.60 6.47 -0.66
C LYS A 81 -22.67 7.22 -1.47
N LEU A 82 -23.84 7.52 -0.87
CA LEU A 82 -24.84 8.41 -1.47
C LEU A 82 -24.32 9.86 -1.51
N VAL A 83 -24.50 10.54 -2.65
CA VAL A 83 -24.18 11.97 -2.81
C VAL A 83 -25.40 12.68 -3.40
N GLY A 84 -26.01 13.61 -2.66
CA GLY A 84 -27.11 14.44 -3.16
C GLY A 84 -28.42 13.68 -3.43
N GLY A 85 -28.69 12.58 -2.69
CA GLY A 85 -29.92 11.79 -2.86
C GLY A 85 -29.91 10.83 -4.05
N HIS A 86 -28.79 10.73 -4.76
CA HIS A 86 -28.55 9.75 -5.81
C HIS A 86 -27.26 8.96 -5.50
N TYR A 87 -27.22 7.70 -5.92
CA TYR A 87 -25.96 6.94 -5.89
C TYR A 87 -25.01 7.57 -6.89
N ALA A 88 -23.87 8.08 -6.41
CA ALA A 88 -22.84 8.56 -7.30
C ALA A 88 -22.26 7.35 -8.07
N ALA A 89 -22.48 7.32 -9.38
CA ALA A 89 -21.84 6.35 -10.28
C ALA A 89 -20.30 6.39 -10.20
N GLN A 90 -19.76 7.47 -9.63
CA GLN A 90 -18.33 7.76 -9.51
C GLN A 90 -17.58 6.92 -8.46
N LEU A 91 -18.27 6.11 -7.62
CA LEU A 91 -17.66 5.40 -6.48
C LEU A 91 -18.12 3.93 -6.32
N GLY A 92 -18.43 3.20 -7.39
CA GLY A 92 -18.50 1.73 -7.35
C GLY A 92 -19.77 1.07 -6.76
N LEU A 93 -20.74 1.83 -6.24
CA LEU A 93 -21.99 1.26 -5.69
C LEU A 93 -22.78 0.42 -6.70
N GLY A 94 -22.77 0.82 -7.98
CA GLY A 94 -23.49 0.13 -9.05
C GLY A 94 -22.99 -1.29 -9.26
N ASN A 95 -21.70 -1.54 -9.03
CA ASN A 95 -21.07 -2.82 -9.35
C ASN A 95 -21.26 -3.85 -8.23
N PHE A 96 -21.59 -3.45 -6.99
CA PHE A 96 -21.92 -4.42 -5.93
C PHE A 96 -23.41 -4.46 -5.58
N VAL A 97 -24.15 -3.36 -5.74
CA VAL A 97 -25.60 -3.34 -5.56
C VAL A 97 -26.26 -3.00 -6.89
N SER A 98 -26.86 -4.03 -7.51
CA SER A 98 -27.60 -3.87 -8.75
C SER A 98 -28.90 -3.09 -8.52
N GLY A 99 -29.27 -2.26 -9.49
CA GLY A 99 -30.63 -1.72 -9.62
C GLY A 99 -31.57 -2.69 -10.36
N THR A 100 -32.85 -2.33 -10.48
CA THR A 100 -33.87 -3.12 -11.19
C THR A 100 -33.50 -3.46 -12.64
N ALA A 101 -32.72 -2.60 -13.33
CA ALA A 101 -32.28 -2.84 -14.69
C ALA A 101 -31.30 -4.02 -14.84
N GLY A 102 -30.60 -4.41 -13.77
CA GLY A 102 -29.68 -5.55 -13.77
C GLY A 102 -30.33 -6.89 -13.42
N LEU A 103 -31.64 -6.92 -13.14
CA LEU A 103 -32.35 -8.17 -12.89
C LEU A 103 -32.55 -8.96 -14.17
N ASN A 104 -32.37 -10.28 -14.06
CA ASN A 104 -32.49 -11.24 -15.16
C ASN A 104 -31.61 -10.91 -16.38
N THR A 105 -30.45 -10.31 -16.11
CA THR A 105 -29.43 -10.01 -17.10
C THR A 105 -28.08 -10.44 -16.55
N LYS A 106 -27.14 -10.77 -17.44
CA LYS A 106 -25.76 -11.01 -17.03
C LYS A 106 -25.11 -9.69 -16.62
N LEU A 107 -24.31 -9.73 -15.55
CA LEU A 107 -23.64 -8.58 -15.00
C LEU A 107 -22.15 -8.89 -14.81
N ASP A 108 -21.31 -7.89 -14.99
CA ASP A 108 -19.91 -7.84 -14.56
C ASP A 108 -19.79 -7.21 -13.15
N HIS A 109 -20.78 -7.51 -12.32
CA HIS A 109 -20.96 -6.96 -10.98
C HIS A 109 -20.60 -8.02 -9.92
N GLY A 110 -20.23 -7.57 -8.72
CA GLY A 110 -19.80 -8.37 -7.58
C GLY A 110 -18.38 -7.99 -7.13
N LEU A 111 -17.86 -8.67 -6.11
CA LEU A 111 -16.52 -8.44 -5.57
C LEU A 111 -15.72 -9.73 -5.58
N ILE A 112 -14.45 -9.60 -5.92
CA ILE A 112 -13.45 -10.66 -5.81
C ILE A 112 -12.34 -10.12 -4.93
N ILE A 113 -12.06 -10.82 -3.84
CA ILE A 113 -11.03 -10.47 -2.86
C ILE A 113 -9.99 -11.56 -2.92
N VAL A 114 -8.73 -11.21 -3.22
CA VAL A 114 -7.59 -12.14 -3.26
C VAL A 114 -6.54 -11.64 -2.30
N ALA A 115 -6.06 -12.50 -1.41
CA ALA A 115 -5.07 -12.19 -0.39
C ALA A 115 -3.92 -13.20 -0.39
N SER A 116 -2.72 -12.75 0.01
CA SER A 116 -1.54 -13.62 0.11
C SER A 116 -1.56 -14.57 1.31
N ALA A 117 -2.48 -14.37 2.26
CA ALA A 117 -2.73 -15.22 3.41
C ALA A 117 -4.21 -15.08 3.82
N PRO A 118 -4.77 -15.98 4.66
CA PRO A 118 -6.19 -15.96 4.97
C PRO A 118 -6.68 -14.65 5.62
N VAL A 119 -7.75 -14.08 5.08
CA VAL A 119 -8.43 -12.88 5.57
C VAL A 119 -9.92 -13.12 5.80
N TYR A 120 -10.50 -12.34 6.69
CA TYR A 120 -11.95 -12.17 6.85
C TYR A 120 -12.42 -11.02 5.98
N ALA A 121 -13.58 -11.20 5.34
CA ALA A 121 -14.28 -10.15 4.64
C ALA A 121 -15.72 -10.03 5.16
N ASN A 122 -16.09 -8.83 5.60
CA ASN A 122 -17.46 -8.52 6.05
C ASN A 122 -17.96 -7.25 5.36
N ILE A 123 -19.10 -7.36 4.70
CA ILE A 123 -19.81 -6.23 4.14
C ILE A 123 -20.71 -5.65 5.21
N ARG A 124 -20.64 -4.33 5.40
CA ARG A 124 -21.56 -3.58 6.26
C ARG A 124 -22.20 -2.47 5.46
N MET A 125 -23.51 -2.47 5.40
CA MET A 125 -24.28 -1.44 4.73
C MET A 125 -25.01 -0.64 5.79
N LEU A 126 -25.01 0.68 5.65
CA LEU A 126 -25.61 1.56 6.64
C LEU A 126 -26.33 2.70 5.95
N LYS A 127 -27.58 2.94 6.34
CA LYS A 127 -28.25 4.22 6.27
C LYS A 127 -28.48 4.71 7.68
N PRO A 128 -27.80 5.80 8.10
CA PRO A 128 -27.95 6.33 9.44
C PRO A 128 -29.42 6.49 9.80
N SER A 129 -29.81 5.98 10.98
CA SER A 129 -31.16 6.06 11.55
C SER A 129 -32.29 5.37 10.76
N ALA A 130 -31.99 4.51 9.78
CA ALA A 130 -33.04 3.88 8.99
C ALA A 130 -32.82 2.40 8.61
N GLN A 131 -31.64 2.02 8.10
CA GLN A 131 -31.39 0.64 7.66
C GLN A 131 -29.94 0.24 7.88
N ALA A 132 -29.65 -1.03 8.15
CA ALA A 132 -28.32 -1.60 8.00
C ALA A 132 -28.37 -3.09 7.66
N LEU A 133 -27.26 -3.62 7.15
CA LEU A 133 -27.04 -5.06 7.09
C LEU A 133 -25.58 -5.40 7.34
N SER A 134 -25.31 -6.60 7.84
CA SER A 134 -23.97 -7.17 7.88
C SER A 134 -24.00 -8.51 7.13
N LEU A 135 -23.09 -8.70 6.19
CA LEU A 135 -22.95 -9.93 5.42
C LEU A 135 -21.52 -10.41 5.59
N THR A 136 -21.36 -11.63 6.08
CA THR A 136 -20.03 -12.22 6.28
C THR A 136 -19.71 -13.16 5.13
N ALA A 137 -18.64 -12.85 4.42
CA ALA A 137 -18.13 -13.71 3.37
C ALA A 137 -17.63 -15.04 3.96
N LYS A 138 -17.82 -16.11 3.22
CA LYS A 138 -17.51 -17.48 3.60
C LYS A 138 -16.34 -18.06 2.80
N GLY A 139 -15.70 -17.24 1.96
CA GLY A 139 -14.56 -17.64 1.14
C GLY A 139 -14.90 -18.74 0.14
N LYS A 140 -13.96 -19.65 -0.08
CA LYS A 140 -14.14 -20.87 -0.87
C LYS A 140 -15.23 -21.78 -0.29
N LYS A 141 -15.48 -21.74 1.03
CA LYS A 141 -16.58 -22.50 1.68
C LYS A 141 -17.98 -22.05 1.23
N ALA A 142 -18.08 -20.90 0.55
CA ALA A 142 -19.31 -20.45 -0.08
C ALA A 142 -19.58 -21.12 -1.44
N LEU A 143 -18.59 -21.79 -2.02
CA LEU A 143 -18.67 -22.36 -3.36
C LEU A 143 -19.36 -23.72 -3.34
N GLY A 144 -20.14 -23.98 -4.37
CA GLY A 144 -20.70 -25.30 -4.60
C GLY A 144 -21.57 -25.38 -5.84
N LEU A 145 -22.21 -26.54 -6.01
CA LEU A 145 -22.96 -26.88 -7.22
C LEU A 145 -24.48 -26.85 -7.01
N GLU A 146 -24.94 -26.88 -5.76
CA GLU A 146 -26.37 -26.85 -5.43
C GLU A 146 -26.62 -26.01 -4.18
N PHE A 147 -27.58 -25.10 -4.26
CA PHE A 147 -27.99 -24.22 -3.17
C PHE A 147 -29.51 -24.21 -3.06
N ARG A 148 -30.02 -23.95 -1.85
CA ARG A 148 -31.41 -23.54 -1.64
C ARG A 148 -31.46 -22.20 -0.94
N VAL A 149 -32.37 -21.36 -1.40
CA VAL A 149 -32.45 -19.94 -1.03
C VAL A 149 -33.36 -19.75 0.17
N ALA A 150 -32.99 -18.83 1.04
CA ALA A 150 -33.96 -18.17 1.92
C ALA A 150 -33.80 -16.65 1.87
N VAL A 151 -34.89 -15.96 2.10
CA VAL A 151 -34.97 -14.50 2.18
C VAL A 151 -35.66 -14.12 3.47
N MET A 152 -35.55 -12.84 3.87
CA MET A 152 -36.23 -12.40 5.08
C MET A 152 -37.73 -12.67 4.98
N PRO A 153 -38.36 -13.20 6.03
CA PRO A 153 -39.79 -13.32 6.08
C PRO A 153 -40.43 -11.95 5.84
N ASN A 154 -41.42 -11.89 4.96
CA ASN A 154 -42.24 -10.70 4.73
C ASN A 154 -43.73 -10.95 5.03
N VAL A 155 -44.40 -9.96 5.63
CA VAL A 155 -45.87 -9.87 5.57
C VAL A 155 -46.27 -8.86 4.51
N ARG A 156 -47.43 -9.05 3.89
CA ARG A 156 -47.92 -8.09 2.90
C ARG A 156 -48.12 -6.74 3.58
N SER A 157 -47.47 -5.71 3.06
CA SER A 157 -47.69 -4.32 3.42
C SER A 157 -47.99 -3.50 2.16
N ASN A 158 -48.53 -2.30 2.32
CA ASN A 158 -48.75 -1.36 1.21
C ASN A 158 -47.43 -0.75 0.67
N TYR A 159 -46.26 -1.32 1.01
CA TYR A 159 -44.97 -0.81 0.59
C TYR A 159 -44.57 -1.36 -0.77
N VAL A 160 -44.41 -0.44 -1.72
CA VAL A 160 -44.20 -0.78 -3.13
C VAL A 160 -42.75 -1.18 -3.44
N TYR A 161 -41.82 -0.87 -2.53
CA TYR A 161 -40.37 -0.91 -2.76
C TYR A 161 -39.64 -2.13 -2.18
N ARG A 162 -40.33 -3.05 -1.50
CA ARG A 162 -39.70 -4.24 -0.91
C ARG A 162 -39.19 -5.17 -2.01
N GLY A 163 -37.94 -5.59 -1.89
CA GLY A 163 -37.29 -6.49 -2.83
C GLY A 163 -36.63 -7.65 -2.12
N SER A 164 -36.90 -8.87 -2.59
CA SER A 164 -36.18 -10.08 -2.19
C SER A 164 -35.43 -10.65 -3.40
N PHE A 165 -34.22 -11.13 -3.18
CA PHE A 165 -33.35 -11.58 -4.27
C PHE A 165 -32.55 -12.82 -3.92
N MET A 166 -32.06 -13.43 -5.00
CA MET A 166 -30.97 -14.39 -5.02
C MET A 166 -30.01 -13.98 -6.13
N SER A 167 -28.72 -14.02 -5.86
CA SER A 167 -27.67 -13.68 -6.81
C SER A 167 -26.59 -14.73 -6.83
N VAL A 168 -26.00 -14.92 -8.00
CA VAL A 168 -24.94 -15.89 -8.26
C VAL A 168 -23.76 -15.22 -8.94
N MET A 169 -22.57 -15.76 -8.72
CA MET A 169 -21.34 -15.41 -9.44
C MET A 169 -20.63 -16.69 -9.86
N ALA A 170 -20.26 -16.80 -11.14
CA ALA A 170 -19.38 -17.86 -11.61
C ALA A 170 -17.94 -17.58 -11.20
N THR A 171 -17.23 -18.57 -10.66
CA THR A 171 -15.88 -18.34 -10.11
C THR A 171 -14.76 -18.99 -10.92
N GLN A 172 -15.11 -19.97 -11.76
CA GLN A 172 -14.16 -20.79 -12.51
C GLN A 172 -14.00 -20.35 -13.98
N PRO A 173 -12.83 -20.59 -14.61
CA PRO A 173 -12.61 -20.32 -16.02
C PRO A 173 -13.59 -21.04 -16.97
N GLY A 174 -13.80 -20.42 -18.14
CA GLY A 174 -14.71 -20.90 -19.17
C GLY A 174 -16.18 -20.52 -18.89
N THR A 175 -17.11 -21.27 -19.47
CA THR A 175 -18.55 -21.06 -19.26
C THR A 175 -19.05 -21.96 -18.13
N THR A 176 -19.86 -21.40 -17.24
CA THR A 176 -20.61 -22.07 -16.17
C THR A 176 -22.10 -21.94 -16.48
N THR A 177 -22.80 -23.06 -16.54
CA THR A 177 -24.26 -23.12 -16.71
C THR A 177 -24.92 -23.11 -15.33
N VAL A 178 -25.70 -22.07 -15.04
CA VAL A 178 -26.46 -21.94 -13.79
C VAL A 178 -27.96 -22.08 -14.07
N THR A 179 -28.65 -22.88 -13.28
CA THR A 179 -30.09 -23.11 -13.37
C THR A 179 -30.77 -22.69 -12.07
N PHE A 180 -31.78 -21.82 -12.16
CA PHE A 180 -32.71 -21.49 -11.08
C PHE A 180 -34.02 -22.22 -11.33
N ASP A 181 -34.43 -23.10 -10.41
CA ASP A 181 -35.64 -23.90 -10.54
C ASP A 181 -36.33 -24.13 -9.19
N ASP A 182 -37.32 -25.02 -9.16
CA ASP A 182 -38.12 -25.32 -7.97
C ASP A 182 -38.79 -24.08 -7.33
N PHE A 183 -39.21 -23.13 -8.19
CA PHE A 183 -40.01 -21.99 -7.76
C PHE A 183 -41.37 -22.47 -7.25
N LYS A 184 -41.77 -21.98 -6.08
CA LYS A 184 -43.09 -22.29 -5.54
C LYS A 184 -44.21 -21.71 -6.42
N PRO A 185 -45.38 -22.37 -6.50
CA PRO A 185 -46.48 -21.92 -7.35
C PRO A 185 -46.91 -20.49 -7.03
N GLY A 186 -46.92 -19.63 -8.05
CA GLY A 186 -47.36 -18.25 -7.92
C GLY A 186 -46.23 -17.23 -7.80
N VAL A 187 -44.96 -17.65 -7.76
CA VAL A 187 -43.81 -16.75 -7.92
C VAL A 187 -43.84 -16.04 -9.28
N VAL A 188 -43.63 -14.72 -9.27
CA VAL A 188 -43.60 -13.78 -10.40
C VAL A 188 -42.35 -12.93 -10.25
N LEU A 189 -41.39 -13.17 -11.12
CA LEU A 189 -40.10 -12.50 -11.09
C LEU A 189 -40.19 -11.09 -11.69
N THR A 190 -39.46 -10.16 -11.11
CA THR A 190 -39.43 -8.75 -11.53
C THR A 190 -38.60 -8.58 -12.79
N GLY A 191 -39.03 -7.74 -13.75
CA GLY A 191 -38.19 -7.32 -14.88
C GLY A 191 -38.31 -8.19 -16.14
N THR A 192 -39.16 -9.21 -16.14
CA THR A 192 -39.52 -9.96 -17.35
C THR A 192 -40.55 -9.16 -18.14
N THR A 193 -40.17 -8.56 -19.28
CA THR A 193 -41.07 -7.67 -20.04
C THR A 193 -42.20 -8.44 -20.73
N GLY A 194 -43.45 -8.11 -20.40
CA GLY A 194 -44.63 -8.52 -21.19
C GLY A 194 -45.95 -8.51 -20.40
N SER A 195 -46.78 -7.48 -20.62
CA SER A 195 -48.18 -7.46 -20.20
C SER A 195 -48.93 -8.65 -20.81
N GLY A 196 -49.25 -9.66 -20.01
CA GLY A 196 -50.09 -10.79 -20.41
C GLY A 196 -49.42 -12.17 -20.52
N SER A 197 -48.24 -12.41 -19.95
CA SER A 197 -47.75 -13.79 -19.77
C SER A 197 -47.78 -14.21 -18.30
N PRO A 198 -48.69 -15.11 -17.89
CA PRO A 198 -48.38 -16.02 -16.81
C PRO A 198 -47.34 -17.04 -17.31
N ALA A 199 -46.58 -17.57 -16.36
CA ALA A 199 -45.58 -18.64 -16.47
C ALA A 199 -44.17 -18.22 -16.92
N THR A 200 -43.23 -18.33 -15.98
CA THR A 200 -42.33 -19.50 -16.03
C THR A 200 -42.31 -20.18 -14.66
N ASN A 201 -43.22 -21.14 -14.42
CA ASN A 201 -42.96 -22.26 -13.48
C ASN A 201 -41.86 -23.19 -14.06
N GLY A 202 -40.93 -22.64 -14.83
CA GLY A 202 -39.91 -23.34 -15.58
C GLY A 202 -38.54 -22.81 -15.17
N PRO A 203 -37.50 -23.64 -15.29
CA PRO A 203 -36.15 -23.27 -14.91
C PRO A 203 -35.65 -22.06 -15.70
N ILE A 204 -34.97 -21.12 -15.02
CA ILE A 204 -34.13 -20.11 -15.68
C ILE A 204 -32.76 -20.74 -15.84
N VAL A 205 -32.28 -20.84 -17.08
CA VAL A 205 -30.93 -21.36 -17.37
C VAL A 205 -30.09 -20.22 -17.96
N VAL A 206 -28.97 -19.90 -17.33
CA VAL A 206 -28.04 -18.86 -17.77
C VAL A 206 -26.63 -19.43 -17.88
N ALA A 207 -25.93 -19.06 -18.96
CA ALA A 207 -24.52 -19.37 -19.13
C ALA A 207 -23.70 -18.14 -18.71
N LEU A 208 -22.80 -18.28 -17.74
CA LEU A 208 -21.97 -17.21 -17.20
C LEU A 208 -20.50 -17.50 -17.52
N ALA A 209 -19.76 -16.51 -18.00
CA ALA A 209 -18.30 -16.56 -18.02
C ALA A 209 -17.75 -16.41 -16.60
N GLN A 210 -16.47 -16.71 -16.40
CA GLN A 210 -15.80 -16.45 -15.12
C GLN A 210 -16.05 -15.00 -14.65
N TYR A 211 -16.44 -14.87 -13.38
CA TYR A 211 -16.81 -13.63 -12.69
C TYR A 211 -18.09 -12.95 -13.14
N GLU A 212 -18.72 -13.39 -14.24
CA GLU A 212 -20.07 -12.93 -14.55
C GLU A 212 -21.04 -13.38 -13.46
N SER A 213 -21.96 -12.47 -13.13
CA SER A 213 -22.99 -12.63 -12.14
C SER A 213 -24.38 -12.56 -12.76
N TYR A 214 -25.37 -13.08 -12.03
CA TYR A 214 -26.77 -13.00 -12.42
C TYR A 214 -27.64 -12.81 -11.18
N VAL A 215 -28.61 -11.89 -11.24
CA VAL A 215 -29.51 -11.58 -10.12
C VAL A 215 -30.95 -11.84 -10.52
N VAL A 216 -31.66 -12.60 -9.69
CA VAL A 216 -33.10 -12.85 -9.80
C VAL A 216 -33.77 -12.27 -8.57
N GLY A 217 -34.88 -11.57 -8.75
CA GLY A 217 -35.57 -10.92 -7.65
C GLY A 217 -37.07 -10.72 -7.85
N ILE A 218 -37.76 -10.55 -6.73
CA ILE A 218 -39.19 -10.33 -6.64
C ILE A 218 -39.47 -9.02 -5.93
N LYS A 219 -40.44 -8.27 -6.45
CA LYS A 219 -41.06 -7.13 -5.78
C LYS A 219 -42.41 -7.54 -5.21
N ASP A 220 -42.62 -7.31 -3.92
CA ASP A 220 -43.90 -7.60 -3.26
C ASP A 220 -45.07 -6.82 -3.89
N SER A 221 -44.78 -5.65 -4.47
CA SER A 221 -45.79 -4.79 -5.11
C SER A 221 -46.36 -5.32 -6.42
N ALA A 222 -45.71 -6.32 -7.03
CA ALA A 222 -46.18 -6.95 -8.25
C ALA A 222 -47.41 -7.87 -8.01
N TYR A 223 -47.88 -8.01 -6.76
CA TYR A 223 -48.85 -9.04 -6.39
C TYR A 223 -50.09 -8.55 -5.66
N THR A 224 -51.20 -9.25 -5.92
CA THR A 224 -52.52 -8.96 -5.34
C THR A 224 -52.86 -9.85 -4.12
N GLY A 225 -52.03 -10.85 -3.77
CA GLY A 225 -52.24 -11.87 -2.71
C GLY A 225 -51.28 -11.80 -1.50
N THR A 226 -51.16 -12.89 -0.73
CA THR A 226 -50.23 -13.05 0.42
C THR A 226 -48.76 -12.86 -0.01
N ALA A 227 -47.88 -12.45 0.93
CA ALA A 227 -46.47 -12.07 0.70
C ALA A 227 -45.67 -13.11 -0.12
N PRO A 228 -45.55 -12.95 -1.45
CA PRO A 228 -45.03 -13.97 -2.35
C PRO A 228 -43.50 -13.97 -2.41
N SER A 229 -42.84 -12.97 -1.84
CA SER A 229 -41.40 -13.05 -1.57
C SER A 229 -41.04 -14.20 -0.64
N ASN A 230 -41.94 -14.61 0.27
CA ASN A 230 -41.71 -15.80 1.10
C ASN A 230 -41.66 -17.08 0.25
N ASP A 231 -42.34 -17.09 -0.90
CA ASP A 231 -42.39 -18.23 -1.82
C ASP A 231 -41.08 -18.38 -2.62
N LEU A 232 -40.11 -17.47 -2.46
CA LEU A 232 -38.72 -17.68 -2.87
C LEU A 232 -37.97 -18.64 -1.94
N ASN A 233 -38.41 -18.79 -0.68
CA ASN A 233 -37.76 -19.71 0.25
C ASN A 233 -37.87 -21.14 -0.29
N GLY A 234 -36.74 -21.84 -0.32
CA GLY A 234 -36.62 -23.19 -0.85
C GLY A 234 -36.32 -23.31 -2.35
N THR A 235 -36.35 -22.19 -3.09
CA THR A 235 -35.94 -22.13 -4.51
C THR A 235 -34.54 -22.73 -4.66
N ARG A 236 -34.35 -23.55 -5.70
CA ARG A 236 -33.11 -24.27 -5.94
C ARG A 236 -32.27 -23.56 -7.00
N ILE A 237 -30.96 -23.53 -6.78
CA ILE A 237 -29.96 -23.05 -7.71
C ILE A 237 -28.97 -24.18 -7.93
N THR A 238 -28.73 -24.56 -9.18
CA THR A 238 -27.73 -25.57 -9.55
C THR A 238 -26.74 -25.04 -10.57
N ALA A 239 -25.53 -25.58 -10.59
CA ALA A 239 -24.52 -25.26 -11.58
C ALA A 239 -23.70 -26.49 -12.00
N ASP A 240 -23.12 -26.42 -13.19
CA ASP A 240 -22.16 -27.42 -13.70
C ASP A 240 -20.72 -27.19 -13.20
N LYS A 241 -20.45 -26.02 -12.61
CA LYS A 241 -19.19 -25.64 -11.96
C LYS A 241 -19.46 -24.86 -10.68
N PRO A 242 -18.51 -24.80 -9.75
CA PRO A 242 -18.68 -24.08 -8.49
C PRO A 242 -19.07 -22.61 -8.70
N ILE A 243 -20.08 -22.16 -7.97
CA ILE A 243 -20.57 -20.77 -7.94
C ILE A 243 -20.67 -20.26 -6.51
N ALA A 244 -20.58 -18.94 -6.34
CA ALA A 244 -20.92 -18.27 -5.08
C ALA A 244 -22.35 -17.73 -5.14
N VAL A 245 -23.10 -17.82 -4.02
CA VAL A 245 -24.51 -17.41 -3.96
C VAL A 245 -24.77 -16.51 -2.75
N SER A 246 -25.53 -15.43 -2.95
CA SER A 246 -26.06 -14.60 -1.86
C SER A 246 -27.58 -14.47 -1.99
N SER A 247 -28.28 -14.35 -0.87
CA SER A 247 -29.71 -14.06 -0.88
C SER A 247 -30.13 -13.20 0.29
N GLY A 248 -31.28 -12.57 0.15
CA GLY A 248 -31.81 -11.70 1.19
C GLY A 248 -32.96 -10.83 0.73
N SER A 249 -33.27 -9.84 1.55
CA SER A 249 -34.31 -8.85 1.32
C SER A 249 -33.82 -7.45 1.66
N PHE A 250 -34.20 -6.49 0.84
CA PHE A 250 -34.09 -5.07 1.12
C PHE A 250 -35.45 -4.51 1.47
N LEU A 251 -35.48 -3.67 2.51
CA LEU A 251 -36.72 -3.17 3.10
C LEU A 251 -37.65 -4.32 3.53
N GLY A 252 -37.06 -5.47 3.86
CA GLY A 252 -37.75 -6.67 4.30
C GLY A 252 -38.22 -6.56 5.75
N GLY A 253 -39.24 -7.32 6.10
CA GLY A 253 -39.70 -7.43 7.48
C GLY A 253 -41.17 -7.82 7.63
N GLN A 254 -41.45 -8.47 8.76
CA GLN A 254 -42.76 -9.04 9.08
C GLN A 254 -43.78 -8.08 9.71
N ALA A 255 -43.54 -6.77 9.69
CA ALA A 255 -44.51 -5.78 10.16
C ALA A 255 -45.40 -5.24 9.02
N ALA A 256 -46.72 -5.18 9.27
CA ALA A 256 -47.74 -4.78 8.29
C ALA A 256 -47.69 -3.30 7.90
N THR A 257 -47.16 -2.42 8.77
CA THR A 257 -46.90 -0.99 8.53
C THR A 257 -45.68 -0.54 9.34
N GLY A 258 -44.64 0.00 8.69
CA GLY A 258 -43.35 0.24 9.35
C GLY A 258 -42.65 -1.07 9.71
N GLY A 259 -41.41 -1.03 10.21
CA GLY A 259 -40.72 -2.26 10.65
C GLY A 259 -39.87 -2.97 9.59
N GLN A 260 -39.17 -2.23 8.73
CA GLN A 260 -38.38 -2.76 7.61
C GLN A 260 -36.90 -2.48 7.79
N ASP A 261 -36.06 -3.42 7.38
CA ASP A 261 -34.61 -3.21 7.26
C ASP A 261 -34.05 -4.03 6.09
N ALA A 262 -32.73 -4.04 5.93
CA ALA A 262 -32.03 -4.87 4.98
C ALA A 262 -31.42 -6.08 5.68
N GLY A 263 -31.47 -7.23 5.03
CA GLY A 263 -30.87 -8.44 5.56
C GLY A 263 -30.53 -9.37 4.42
N ALA A 264 -29.25 -9.71 4.32
CA ALA A 264 -28.73 -10.63 3.32
C ALA A 264 -27.50 -11.31 3.89
N ASP A 265 -27.27 -12.54 3.45
CA ASP A 265 -26.03 -13.24 3.76
C ASP A 265 -25.54 -14.03 2.55
N GLN A 266 -24.26 -14.37 2.56
CA GLN A 266 -23.71 -15.35 1.62
C GLN A 266 -24.17 -16.74 2.02
N LEU A 267 -24.57 -17.56 1.07
CA LEU A 267 -25.04 -18.92 1.32
C LEU A 267 -23.87 -19.92 1.37
N ALA A 268 -24.16 -21.08 1.95
CA ALA A 268 -23.35 -22.28 1.79
C ALA A 268 -24.12 -23.30 0.92
N PRO A 269 -23.42 -24.16 0.19
CA PRO A 269 -24.07 -25.19 -0.63
C PRO A 269 -24.79 -26.24 0.20
N VAL A 270 -25.68 -26.98 -0.44
CA VAL A 270 -26.45 -28.09 0.16
C VAL A 270 -25.53 -29.19 0.72
N THR A 271 -24.31 -29.34 0.20
CA THR A 271 -23.30 -30.27 0.76
C THR A 271 -22.86 -29.90 2.18
N LEU A 272 -22.94 -28.61 2.55
CA LEU A 272 -22.65 -28.11 3.91
C LEU A 272 -23.91 -27.99 4.79
N ALA A 273 -25.06 -28.50 4.34
CA ALA A 273 -26.26 -28.62 5.17
C ALA A 273 -26.04 -29.67 6.28
N GLY A 274 -26.65 -29.46 7.43
CA GLY A 274 -26.54 -30.39 8.56
C GLY A 274 -27.88 -30.66 9.23
N THR A 275 -27.85 -31.41 10.32
CA THR A 275 -29.06 -31.91 11.00
C THR A 275 -29.26 -31.35 12.40
N GLN A 276 -28.35 -30.49 12.88
CA GLN A 276 -28.42 -29.91 14.21
C GLN A 276 -27.93 -28.45 14.20
N TYR A 277 -28.72 -27.58 14.82
CA TYR A 277 -28.46 -26.14 14.90
C TYR A 277 -28.85 -25.62 16.27
N VAL A 278 -28.09 -24.65 16.79
CA VAL A 278 -28.49 -23.86 17.97
C VAL A 278 -28.56 -22.39 17.59
N LEU A 279 -29.69 -21.78 17.91
CA LEU A 279 -30.00 -20.39 17.61
C LEU A 279 -30.06 -19.59 18.90
N ILE A 280 -29.68 -18.31 18.84
CA ILE A 280 -29.75 -17.37 19.95
C ILE A 280 -30.75 -16.29 19.58
N LYS A 281 -31.74 -16.06 20.45
CA LYS A 281 -32.77 -15.05 20.21
C LYS A 281 -32.20 -13.63 20.26
N GLY A 282 -32.73 -12.77 19.40
CA GLY A 282 -32.60 -11.33 19.46
C GLY A 282 -33.31 -10.72 20.68
N ASN A 283 -33.49 -9.40 20.64
CA ASN A 283 -34.02 -8.62 21.75
C ASN A 283 -35.55 -8.53 21.76
N ALA A 284 -36.26 -8.94 20.69
CA ALA A 284 -37.72 -8.90 20.69
C ALA A 284 -38.32 -10.04 21.55
N PRO A 285 -39.56 -9.87 22.05
CA PRO A 285 -40.30 -10.94 22.71
C PRO A 285 -40.41 -12.18 21.84
N ASN A 286 -40.42 -13.36 22.48
CA ASN A 286 -40.68 -14.60 21.75
C ASN A 286 -42.08 -14.54 21.09
N GLY A 287 -42.14 -14.86 19.80
CA GLY A 287 -43.36 -14.74 18.99
C GLY A 287 -43.50 -13.41 18.25
N ASP A 288 -42.58 -12.46 18.45
CA ASP A 288 -42.49 -11.30 17.57
C ASP A 288 -42.17 -11.78 16.13
N PRO A 289 -42.92 -11.31 15.11
CA PRO A 289 -42.68 -11.74 13.74
C PRO A 289 -41.27 -11.43 13.21
N LYS A 290 -40.58 -10.42 13.75
CA LYS A 290 -39.18 -10.06 13.38
C LYS A 290 -38.13 -11.00 14.01
N GLU A 291 -38.58 -11.98 14.78
CA GLU A 291 -37.74 -12.96 15.47
C GLU A 291 -38.12 -14.36 14.99
N THR A 292 -37.72 -14.66 13.75
CA THR A 292 -38.21 -15.82 12.99
C THR A 292 -37.07 -16.60 12.37
N PRO A 293 -36.76 -17.79 12.91
CA PRO A 293 -35.92 -18.76 12.23
C PRO A 293 -36.63 -19.41 11.05
N ILE A 294 -35.87 -19.77 10.02
CA ILE A 294 -36.35 -20.45 8.81
C ILE A 294 -35.54 -21.73 8.62
N VAL A 295 -36.23 -22.85 8.51
CA VAL A 295 -35.67 -24.14 8.10
C VAL A 295 -36.01 -24.35 6.63
N VAL A 296 -35.04 -24.74 5.81
CA VAL A 296 -35.25 -25.13 4.41
C VAL A 296 -34.78 -26.57 4.21
N ALA A 297 -35.68 -27.45 3.79
CA ALA A 297 -35.36 -28.86 3.60
C ALA A 297 -34.59 -29.08 2.30
N THR A 298 -33.54 -29.90 2.36
CA THR A 298 -32.74 -30.27 1.19
C THR A 298 -33.21 -31.57 0.53
N GLN A 299 -33.96 -32.39 1.27
CA GLN A 299 -34.40 -33.73 0.85
C GLN A 299 -35.85 -33.98 1.25
N ASP A 300 -36.53 -34.86 0.50
CA ASP A 300 -37.93 -35.22 0.74
C ASP A 300 -38.14 -35.93 2.09
N GLY A 301 -39.31 -35.78 2.71
CA GLY A 301 -39.65 -36.46 3.97
C GLY A 301 -38.69 -36.14 5.12
N THR A 302 -38.28 -34.88 5.26
CA THR A 302 -37.42 -34.39 6.34
C THR A 302 -38.27 -33.98 7.55
N ASP A 303 -38.21 -34.76 8.62
CA ASP A 303 -38.82 -34.38 9.90
C ASP A 303 -37.94 -33.37 10.65
N VAL A 304 -38.56 -32.29 11.14
CA VAL A 304 -37.91 -31.21 11.92
C VAL A 304 -38.43 -31.21 13.35
N PHE A 305 -37.53 -31.15 14.33
CA PHE A 305 -37.83 -31.15 15.76
C PHE A 305 -37.20 -29.92 16.44
N VAL A 306 -37.90 -29.38 17.44
CA VAL A 306 -37.48 -28.19 18.18
C VAL A 306 -37.36 -28.49 19.67
N ASN A 307 -36.29 -27.99 20.30
CA ASN A 307 -36.02 -28.05 21.74
C ASN A 307 -36.13 -29.47 22.35
N GLY A 308 -35.71 -30.49 21.60
CA GLY A 308 -35.73 -31.88 22.02
C GLY A 308 -37.13 -32.52 22.09
N SER A 309 -38.15 -31.90 21.46
CA SER A 309 -39.47 -32.51 21.31
C SER A 309 -39.36 -33.88 20.62
N GLY A 310 -40.02 -34.90 21.18
CA GLY A 310 -40.15 -36.21 20.53
C GLY A 310 -41.19 -36.25 19.39
N THR A 311 -41.88 -35.13 19.13
CA THR A 311 -42.85 -34.99 18.04
C THR A 311 -42.30 -33.97 17.03
N ALA A 312 -42.31 -34.34 15.75
CA ALA A 312 -41.90 -33.46 14.67
C ALA A 312 -42.81 -32.22 14.61
N THR A 313 -42.22 -31.05 14.50
CA THR A 313 -42.91 -29.78 14.26
C THR A 313 -43.53 -29.79 12.85
N ALA A 314 -42.81 -30.36 11.87
CA ALA A 314 -43.31 -30.63 10.52
C ALA A 314 -42.46 -31.73 9.85
N THR A 315 -43.04 -32.33 8.81
CA THR A 315 -42.35 -33.13 7.81
C THR A 315 -42.33 -32.33 6.51
N LEU A 316 -41.15 -32.09 5.96
CA LEU A 316 -40.93 -31.20 4.81
C LEU A 316 -40.36 -31.98 3.62
N ASP A 317 -40.84 -31.69 2.42
CA ASP A 317 -40.19 -32.20 1.21
C ASP A 317 -39.05 -31.28 0.72
N ALA A 318 -38.22 -31.72 -0.22
CA ALA A 318 -37.11 -30.92 -0.69
C ALA A 318 -37.61 -29.58 -1.25
N GLY A 319 -37.02 -28.47 -0.80
CA GLY A 319 -37.46 -27.13 -1.15
C GLY A 319 -38.65 -26.62 -0.35
N ASP A 320 -39.27 -27.41 0.52
CA ASP A 320 -40.19 -26.87 1.51
C ASP A 320 -39.43 -26.15 2.62
N TYR A 321 -40.09 -25.17 3.22
CA TYR A 321 -39.55 -24.38 4.31
C TYR A 321 -40.54 -24.23 5.46
N LEU A 322 -40.01 -23.98 6.65
CA LEU A 322 -40.78 -23.82 7.88
C LEU A 322 -40.29 -22.63 8.68
N PHE A 323 -41.21 -21.73 9.06
CA PHE A 323 -40.96 -20.69 10.03
C PHE A 323 -41.16 -21.20 11.47
N LEU A 324 -40.20 -20.92 12.35
CA LEU A 324 -40.21 -21.38 13.74
C LEU A 324 -40.51 -20.25 14.75
N THR A 325 -41.24 -19.21 14.32
CA THR A 325 -41.61 -18.06 15.16
C THR A 325 -42.30 -18.51 16.45
N GLY A 326 -41.88 -17.96 17.59
CA GLY A 326 -42.51 -18.25 18.88
C GLY A 326 -42.03 -19.52 19.58
N LEU A 327 -41.08 -20.27 19.00
CA LEU A 327 -40.62 -21.55 19.55
C LEU A 327 -39.32 -21.46 20.37
N TYR A 328 -38.81 -20.26 20.67
CA TYR A 328 -37.64 -20.13 21.54
C TYR A 328 -37.93 -20.64 22.95
N SER A 329 -36.90 -21.20 23.60
CA SER A 329 -36.96 -21.65 24.98
C SER A 329 -37.07 -20.46 25.95
N LEU A 330 -37.28 -20.75 27.23
CA LEU A 330 -37.24 -19.74 28.30
C LEU A 330 -35.83 -19.17 28.53
N GLN A 331 -34.81 -19.78 27.93
CA GLN A 331 -33.40 -19.36 27.98
C GLN A 331 -33.02 -18.49 26.78
N ASP A 332 -33.99 -18.06 25.98
CA ASP A 332 -33.78 -17.23 24.77
C ASP A 332 -32.84 -17.92 23.74
N ASN A 333 -32.90 -19.25 23.68
CA ASN A 333 -32.19 -20.07 22.69
C ASN A 333 -33.12 -21.14 22.10
N MET A 334 -32.71 -21.77 20.99
CA MET A 334 -33.48 -22.83 20.35
C MET A 334 -32.55 -23.90 19.80
N LEU A 335 -32.84 -25.17 20.10
CA LEU A 335 -32.25 -26.31 19.40
C LEU A 335 -33.18 -26.71 18.26
N VAL A 336 -32.64 -26.79 17.05
CA VAL A 336 -33.32 -27.37 15.89
C VAL A 336 -32.58 -28.63 15.49
N THR A 337 -33.31 -29.72 15.32
CA THR A 337 -32.76 -31.00 14.84
C THR A 337 -33.64 -31.56 13.72
N SER A 338 -33.06 -32.34 12.82
CA SER A 338 -33.79 -32.95 11.71
C SER A 338 -33.31 -34.37 11.41
N THR A 339 -34.14 -35.15 10.73
CA THR A 339 -33.79 -36.51 10.28
C THR A 339 -32.88 -36.53 9.06
N LYS A 340 -32.86 -35.44 8.28
CA LYS A 340 -32.05 -35.26 7.07
C LYS A 340 -31.51 -33.83 7.02
N PRO A 341 -30.42 -33.56 6.27
CA PRO A 341 -29.81 -32.24 6.21
C PRO A 341 -30.80 -31.13 5.82
N VAL A 342 -30.74 -30.02 6.53
CA VAL A 342 -31.51 -28.80 6.27
C VAL A 342 -30.58 -27.60 6.19
N LEU A 343 -30.98 -26.53 5.52
CA LEU A 343 -30.33 -25.22 5.68
C LEU A 343 -31.09 -24.40 6.72
N MET A 344 -30.34 -23.62 7.50
CA MET A 344 -30.89 -22.85 8.61
C MET A 344 -30.60 -21.36 8.43
N PHE A 345 -31.64 -20.55 8.58
CA PHE A 345 -31.55 -19.10 8.50
C PHE A 345 -32.24 -18.47 9.70
N GLN A 346 -31.87 -17.24 10.03
CA GLN A 346 -32.47 -16.54 11.15
C GLN A 346 -32.70 -15.08 10.80
N GLU A 347 -33.97 -14.67 10.78
CA GLU A 347 -34.33 -13.26 11.01
C GLU A 347 -34.27 -13.01 12.52
N ILE A 348 -33.50 -12.01 12.92
CA ILE A 348 -33.24 -11.68 14.33
C ILE A 348 -33.58 -10.22 14.61
N ALA A 349 -34.33 -9.95 15.67
CA ALA A 349 -34.76 -8.60 15.99
C ALA A 349 -33.76 -7.88 16.89
N GLY A 350 -33.33 -6.69 16.47
CA GLY A 350 -32.52 -5.77 17.26
C GLY A 350 -33.27 -5.22 18.48
N GLU A 351 -34.59 -5.03 18.39
CA GLU A 351 -35.51 -4.69 19.49
C GLU A 351 -36.98 -4.90 19.10
N ALA A 352 -37.88 -4.86 20.09
CA ALA A 352 -39.32 -5.05 19.89
C ALA A 352 -40.02 -3.84 19.23
N SER A 353 -39.64 -2.63 19.65
CA SER A 353 -40.35 -1.37 19.37
C SER A 353 -39.98 -0.72 18.03
N ALA A 354 -38.93 -1.19 17.37
CA ALA A 354 -38.38 -0.53 16.20
C ALA A 354 -38.20 -1.48 15.02
N ALA A 355 -37.93 -0.88 13.86
CA ALA A 355 -37.76 -1.54 12.57
C ALA A 355 -36.38 -2.19 12.44
N THR A 356 -36.10 -3.19 13.26
CA THR A 356 -34.72 -3.68 13.44
C THR A 356 -34.50 -5.16 13.10
N PRO A 357 -35.11 -5.75 12.05
CA PRO A 357 -34.75 -7.10 11.66
C PRO A 357 -33.34 -7.16 11.05
N GLY A 358 -32.52 -8.12 11.45
CA GLY A 358 -31.32 -8.57 10.74
C GLY A 358 -31.53 -9.98 10.20
N PHE A 359 -30.64 -10.46 9.32
CA PHE A 359 -30.80 -11.76 8.66
C PHE A 359 -29.46 -12.47 8.46
N ASN A 360 -29.36 -13.73 8.89
CA ASN A 360 -28.14 -14.54 8.80
C ASN A 360 -28.41 -15.93 8.25
N PHE A 361 -27.42 -16.48 7.55
CA PHE A 361 -27.26 -17.93 7.37
C PHE A 361 -26.61 -18.51 8.64
N ILE A 362 -27.14 -19.63 9.14
CA ILE A 362 -26.62 -20.30 10.35
C ILE A 362 -25.99 -21.63 9.94
N PRO A 363 -24.68 -21.83 10.16
CA PRO A 363 -24.01 -23.10 9.89
C PRO A 363 -24.44 -24.19 10.88
N PRO A 364 -24.40 -25.48 10.48
CA PRO A 364 -24.70 -26.59 11.37
C PRO A 364 -23.67 -26.74 12.47
N LEU A 365 -24.09 -27.36 13.57
CA LEU A 365 -23.18 -27.80 14.62
C LEU A 365 -22.47 -29.10 14.20
N GLY A 366 -21.15 -29.14 14.36
CA GLY A 366 -20.31 -30.29 14.05
C GLY A 366 -19.08 -30.34 14.98
N VAL A 367 -18.36 -31.45 14.99
CA VAL A 367 -17.23 -31.73 15.91
C VAL A 367 -15.98 -30.88 15.68
N ASP A 368 -15.97 -30.04 14.63
CA ASP A 368 -14.79 -29.31 14.18
C ASP A 368 -15.09 -27.82 13.85
N ALA A 369 -16.16 -27.25 14.41
CA ALA A 369 -16.40 -25.83 14.26
C ALA A 369 -15.35 -25.00 15.03
N ALA A 370 -15.15 -23.76 14.60
CA ALA A 370 -14.01 -22.96 14.99
C ALA A 370 -13.84 -22.87 16.51
N THR A 371 -12.61 -23.00 17.03
CA THR A 371 -12.30 -22.76 18.45
C THR A 371 -11.96 -21.30 18.72
N THR A 372 -11.68 -20.54 17.65
CA THR A 372 -11.37 -19.12 17.69
C THR A 372 -12.06 -18.36 16.55
N VAL A 373 -12.55 -17.17 16.88
CA VAL A 373 -13.00 -16.15 15.94
C VAL A 373 -12.32 -14.86 16.33
N ASN A 374 -11.27 -14.48 15.59
CA ASN A 374 -10.44 -13.34 15.94
C ASN A 374 -10.75 -12.14 15.05
N ASN A 375 -10.47 -10.94 15.56
CA ASN A 375 -10.48 -9.69 14.81
C ASN A 375 -11.83 -9.36 14.16
N ILE A 376 -12.94 -9.59 14.89
CA ILE A 376 -14.25 -9.04 14.51
C ILE A 376 -14.22 -7.54 14.76
N TYR A 377 -13.83 -6.78 13.73
CA TYR A 377 -13.52 -5.37 13.85
C TYR A 377 -14.74 -4.50 14.16
N ASN A 378 -14.56 -3.55 15.09
CA ASN A 378 -15.51 -2.48 15.43
C ASN A 378 -16.99 -2.93 15.44
N VAL A 379 -17.33 -3.87 16.34
CA VAL A 379 -18.65 -4.51 16.36
C VAL A 379 -19.80 -3.54 16.58
N ASN A 380 -19.55 -2.38 17.18
CA ASN A 380 -20.56 -1.36 17.46
C ASN A 380 -20.70 -0.29 16.36
N GLN A 381 -20.14 -0.51 15.16
CA GLN A 381 -20.25 0.43 14.04
C GLN A 381 -21.70 0.65 13.58
N LEU A 382 -22.52 -0.42 13.58
CA LEU A 382 -23.92 -0.37 13.12
C LEU A 382 -24.91 -0.08 14.26
N GLY A 383 -24.42 0.22 15.47
CA GLY A 383 -25.23 0.41 16.66
C GLY A 383 -24.76 -0.42 17.84
N THR A 384 -25.55 -0.43 18.92
CA THR A 384 -25.27 -1.24 20.11
C THR A 384 -25.20 -2.71 19.71
N ALA A 385 -24.05 -3.34 19.97
CA ALA A 385 -23.81 -4.72 19.59
C ALA A 385 -24.08 -5.69 20.74
N THR A 386 -24.63 -6.85 20.41
CA THR A 386 -24.73 -8.01 21.31
C THR A 386 -23.96 -9.17 20.69
N LEU A 387 -23.11 -9.79 21.51
CA LEU A 387 -22.40 -11.00 21.16
C LEU A 387 -23.22 -12.22 21.59
N GLY A 388 -23.56 -13.08 20.62
CA GLY A 388 -24.06 -14.42 20.85
C GLY A 388 -22.95 -15.44 20.64
N VAL A 389 -22.80 -16.39 21.57
CA VAL A 389 -21.87 -17.52 21.43
C VAL A 389 -22.59 -18.83 21.72
N VAL A 390 -22.57 -19.78 20.80
CA VAL A 390 -22.86 -21.20 21.07
C VAL A 390 -21.54 -21.87 21.39
N ALA A 391 -21.46 -22.65 22.47
CA ALA A 391 -20.22 -23.32 22.87
C ALA A 391 -20.50 -24.71 23.43
N ARG A 392 -19.49 -25.58 23.36
CA ARG A 392 -19.51 -26.88 24.04
C ARG A 392 -19.65 -26.71 25.55
N THR A 393 -20.50 -27.53 26.15
CA THR A 393 -20.79 -27.49 27.59
C THR A 393 -19.53 -27.81 28.39
N GLY A 394 -19.15 -26.90 29.30
CA GLY A 394 -17.97 -27.03 30.14
C GLY A 394 -16.69 -26.43 29.54
N ALA A 395 -16.69 -26.06 28.25
CA ALA A 395 -15.57 -25.35 27.65
C ALA A 395 -15.61 -23.86 28.05
N PRO A 396 -14.55 -23.28 28.64
CA PRO A 396 -14.51 -21.87 28.99
C PRO A 396 -14.49 -21.00 27.73
N VAL A 397 -15.33 -19.95 27.70
CA VAL A 397 -15.34 -18.96 26.61
C VAL A 397 -14.71 -17.66 27.08
N THR A 398 -13.78 -17.14 26.29
CA THR A 398 -13.12 -15.85 26.50
C THR A 398 -13.44 -14.85 25.41
N VAL A 399 -13.43 -13.57 25.76
CA VAL A 399 -13.55 -12.42 24.85
C VAL A 399 -12.37 -11.50 25.15
N ASN A 400 -11.52 -11.25 24.15
CA ASN A 400 -10.28 -10.48 24.27
C ASN A 400 -9.38 -11.00 25.40
N GLY A 401 -9.28 -12.34 25.53
CA GLY A 401 -8.47 -13.03 26.54
C GLY A 401 -9.07 -13.06 27.96
N ALA A 402 -10.18 -12.36 28.21
CA ALA A 402 -10.87 -12.38 29.50
C ALA A 402 -12.10 -13.30 29.45
N ALA A 403 -12.45 -13.96 30.56
CA ALA A 403 -13.69 -14.74 30.63
C ALA A 403 -14.91 -13.91 30.19
N ILE A 404 -15.83 -14.52 29.44
CA ILE A 404 -16.93 -13.80 28.77
C ILE A 404 -17.79 -12.94 29.72
N GLY A 405 -17.87 -13.30 31.01
CA GLY A 405 -18.47 -12.45 32.06
C GLY A 405 -19.99 -12.49 32.10
N VAL A 406 -20.62 -13.44 31.42
CA VAL A 406 -22.06 -13.75 31.50
C VAL A 406 -22.26 -15.25 31.73
N THR A 407 -23.36 -15.62 32.37
CA THR A 407 -23.67 -17.01 32.70
C THR A 407 -24.12 -17.78 31.46
N ALA A 408 -23.52 -18.95 31.26
CA ALA A 408 -23.94 -19.91 30.24
C ALA A 408 -25.41 -20.30 30.44
N GLN A 409 -26.20 -20.27 29.38
CA GLN A 409 -27.58 -20.75 29.38
C GLN A 409 -27.63 -22.16 28.79
N ALA A 410 -28.35 -23.07 29.47
CA ALA A 410 -28.59 -24.40 28.94
C ALA A 410 -29.46 -24.33 27.68
N VAL A 411 -29.23 -25.25 26.74
CA VAL A 411 -30.03 -25.39 25.53
C VAL A 411 -31.04 -26.52 25.73
N ALA A 412 -32.33 -26.23 25.64
CA ALA A 412 -33.37 -27.25 25.82
C ALA A 412 -33.24 -28.37 24.76
N GLY A 413 -33.26 -29.62 25.20
CA GLY A 413 -33.16 -30.79 24.33
C GLY A 413 -31.75 -31.35 24.11
N THR A 414 -30.70 -30.70 24.64
CA THR A 414 -29.32 -31.20 24.59
C THR A 414 -28.55 -30.83 25.85
N SER A 415 -27.58 -31.65 26.25
CA SER A 415 -26.59 -31.32 27.29
C SER A 415 -25.21 -31.01 26.71
N GLU A 416 -25.07 -31.05 25.38
CA GLU A 416 -23.79 -30.85 24.70
C GLU A 416 -23.47 -29.37 24.50
N TRP A 417 -24.51 -28.54 24.35
CA TRP A 417 -24.35 -27.14 23.97
C TRP A 417 -24.91 -26.20 25.03
N VAL A 418 -24.20 -25.09 25.23
CA VAL A 418 -24.66 -23.92 25.99
C VAL A 418 -24.59 -22.68 25.11
N THR A 419 -25.36 -21.67 25.46
CA THR A 419 -25.32 -20.35 24.80
C THR A 419 -24.92 -19.24 25.76
N TYR A 420 -24.14 -18.30 25.28
CA TYR A 420 -23.82 -17.05 25.97
C TYR A 420 -24.39 -15.88 25.17
N ARG A 421 -24.94 -14.90 25.88
CA ARG A 421 -25.46 -13.67 25.30
C ARG A 421 -24.91 -12.48 26.08
N LYS A 422 -23.94 -11.79 25.49
CA LYS A 422 -23.22 -10.66 26.09
C LYS A 422 -23.64 -9.36 25.41
N PRO A 423 -24.54 -8.56 26.01
CA PRO A 423 -24.97 -7.29 25.44
C PRO A 423 -23.88 -6.21 25.60
N ASN A 424 -24.02 -5.12 24.84
CA ASN A 424 -23.21 -3.91 24.92
C ASN A 424 -21.70 -4.15 24.72
N VAL A 425 -21.35 -5.06 23.81
CA VAL A 425 -19.95 -5.25 23.40
C VAL A 425 -19.51 -4.13 22.47
N THR A 426 -18.24 -3.74 22.54
CA THR A 426 -17.68 -2.62 21.78
C THR A 426 -16.28 -2.93 21.27
N GLY A 427 -15.83 -2.17 20.26
CA GLY A 427 -14.50 -2.28 19.68
C GLY A 427 -14.31 -3.55 18.85
N THR A 428 -13.07 -4.01 18.75
CA THR A 428 -12.72 -5.26 18.09
C THR A 428 -12.85 -6.42 19.07
N LEU A 429 -13.47 -7.52 18.64
CA LEU A 429 -13.62 -8.73 19.45
C LEU A 429 -12.76 -9.88 18.92
N ALA A 430 -12.14 -10.60 19.86
CA ALA A 430 -11.55 -11.90 19.70
C ALA A 430 -12.27 -12.87 20.64
N VAL A 431 -12.98 -13.85 20.11
CA VAL A 431 -13.71 -14.86 20.88
C VAL A 431 -12.97 -16.18 20.77
N SER A 432 -12.70 -16.84 21.88
CA SER A 432 -12.02 -18.14 21.89
C SER A 432 -12.55 -19.07 22.96
N SER A 433 -12.38 -20.36 22.74
CA SER A 433 -12.64 -21.41 23.72
C SER A 433 -11.66 -22.57 23.52
N THR A 434 -11.62 -23.49 24.47
CA THR A 434 -10.83 -24.73 24.37
C THR A 434 -11.48 -25.78 23.48
N ASP A 435 -12.71 -25.53 23.03
CA ASP A 435 -13.51 -26.42 22.20
C ASP A 435 -14.38 -25.56 21.26
N THR A 436 -15.15 -26.21 20.40
CA THR A 436 -15.98 -25.62 19.35
C THR A 436 -16.85 -24.47 19.87
N ILE A 437 -16.78 -23.34 19.16
CA ILE A 437 -17.66 -22.19 19.32
C ILE A 437 -18.30 -21.77 18.00
N ALA A 438 -19.49 -21.20 18.11
CA ALA A 438 -20.13 -20.47 17.04
C ALA A 438 -20.52 -19.06 17.52
N VAL A 439 -20.27 -18.03 16.73
CA VAL A 439 -20.20 -16.62 17.13
C VAL A 439 -21.07 -15.81 16.18
N ALA A 440 -22.02 -15.10 16.76
CA ALA A 440 -22.88 -14.16 16.05
C ALA A 440 -22.80 -12.78 16.69
N ILE A 441 -22.88 -11.74 15.88
CA ILE A 441 -23.07 -10.36 16.32
C ILE A 441 -24.41 -9.89 15.77
N PHE A 442 -25.21 -9.24 16.60
CA PHE A 442 -26.36 -8.48 16.14
C PHE A 442 -26.37 -7.09 16.76
N ASN A 443 -26.83 -6.12 15.97
CA ASN A 443 -26.77 -4.71 16.25
C ASN A 443 -28.17 -4.09 16.31
N VAL A 444 -28.30 -3.07 17.14
CA VAL A 444 -29.49 -2.23 17.19
C VAL A 444 -29.14 -0.76 17.34
N ALA A 445 -29.78 0.11 16.55
CA ALA A 445 -29.72 1.56 16.76
C ALA A 445 -30.95 2.26 16.17
N THR A 446 -31.85 2.78 17.00
CA THR A 446 -33.10 3.43 16.54
C THR A 446 -33.89 2.49 15.63
N ALA A 447 -33.96 2.74 14.33
CA ALA A 447 -34.59 1.88 13.32
C ALA A 447 -33.60 0.98 12.56
N ILE A 448 -32.40 0.72 13.11
CA ILE A 448 -31.40 -0.15 12.52
C ILE A 448 -31.37 -1.49 13.24
N GLY A 449 -31.49 -2.58 12.50
CA GLY A 449 -31.15 -3.95 12.87
C GLY A 449 -30.16 -4.52 11.88
N ALA A 450 -29.10 -5.13 12.38
CA ALA A 450 -28.18 -5.89 11.55
C ALA A 450 -27.73 -7.13 12.30
N ALA A 451 -27.38 -8.17 11.58
CA ALA A 451 -26.84 -9.38 12.17
C ALA A 451 -25.77 -9.93 11.24
N GLY A 452 -24.78 -10.62 11.82
CA GLY A 452 -23.78 -11.36 11.08
C GLY A 452 -23.33 -12.58 11.88
N TYR A 453 -23.10 -13.69 11.18
CA TYR A 453 -22.56 -14.91 11.74
C TYR A 453 -21.11 -15.06 11.29
N TYR A 454 -20.19 -15.27 12.24
CA TYR A 454 -18.74 -15.17 12.02
C TYR A 454 -18.01 -16.51 12.22
N SER A 455 -18.72 -17.63 12.20
CA SER A 455 -18.17 -18.95 12.51
C SER A 455 -18.03 -19.86 11.30
N GLY A 456 -17.06 -20.77 11.38
CA GLY A 456 -16.71 -21.70 10.30
C GLY A 456 -17.70 -22.85 10.15
N PHE A 457 -17.51 -23.59 9.07
CA PHE A 457 -18.15 -24.86 8.78
C PHE A 457 -17.26 -26.01 9.29
N PRO A 458 -17.84 -27.13 9.77
CA PRO A 458 -17.06 -28.31 10.11
C PRO A 458 -16.33 -28.85 8.85
N PRO A 459 -15.01 -29.10 8.87
CA PRO A 459 -14.23 -29.58 7.72
C PRO A 459 -14.67 -30.97 7.24
N THR A 460 -15.22 -31.80 8.13
CA THR A 460 -15.71 -33.15 7.83
C THR A 460 -16.89 -33.22 6.84
N LEU A 461 -17.47 -32.07 6.47
CA LEU A 461 -18.51 -31.96 5.43
C LEU A 461 -18.03 -31.16 4.19
N LEU A 462 -16.83 -30.60 4.24
CA LEU A 462 -16.28 -29.74 3.20
C LEU A 462 -15.55 -30.63 2.18
N ASP A 463 -15.72 -30.34 0.90
CA ASP A 463 -14.97 -30.89 -0.24
C ASP A 463 -14.83 -29.70 -1.19
N LEU A 464 -13.72 -28.99 -1.04
CA LEU A 464 -13.56 -27.64 -1.56
C LEU A 464 -13.13 -27.61 -3.03
N ASP A 465 -12.40 -28.63 -3.47
CA ASP A 465 -11.93 -28.78 -4.83
C ASP A 465 -12.79 -29.74 -5.67
N PHE A 466 -13.79 -30.38 -5.04
CA PHE A 466 -14.81 -31.23 -5.65
C PHE A 466 -14.25 -32.50 -6.29
N ASP A 467 -13.17 -33.04 -5.73
CA ASP A 467 -12.58 -34.30 -6.19
C ASP A 467 -13.26 -35.55 -5.58
N GLY A 468 -14.14 -35.35 -4.60
CA GLY A 468 -14.93 -36.38 -3.92
C GLY A 468 -14.34 -36.86 -2.60
N ILE A 469 -13.24 -36.28 -2.12
CA ILE A 469 -12.65 -36.51 -0.81
C ILE A 469 -12.97 -35.30 0.09
N PRO A 470 -13.54 -35.49 1.29
CA PRO A 470 -13.77 -34.37 2.19
C PRO A 470 -12.45 -33.76 2.69
N ASP A 471 -12.35 -32.44 2.80
CA ASP A 471 -11.16 -31.68 3.24
C ASP A 471 -10.52 -32.22 4.53
N GLY A 472 -11.33 -32.78 5.45
CA GLY A 472 -10.81 -33.38 6.70
C GLY A 472 -10.04 -34.68 6.51
N ASP A 473 -10.26 -35.36 5.38
CA ASP A 473 -9.63 -36.61 4.95
C ASP A 473 -8.75 -36.40 3.69
N ASP A 474 -8.61 -35.16 3.22
CA ASP A 474 -7.93 -34.78 1.97
C ASP A 474 -6.51 -34.25 2.24
N ASN A 475 -5.51 -34.85 1.61
CA ASN A 475 -4.12 -34.40 1.68
C ASN A 475 -3.79 -33.22 0.74
N CYS A 476 -4.72 -32.82 -0.12
CA CYS A 476 -4.70 -31.58 -0.89
C CYS A 476 -6.06 -30.87 -0.91
N PRO A 477 -6.55 -30.32 0.23
CA PRO A 477 -7.90 -29.76 0.38
C PRO A 477 -8.34 -28.63 -0.57
N ASP A 478 -7.46 -28.18 -1.45
CA ASP A 478 -7.68 -27.07 -2.38
C ASP A 478 -7.35 -27.44 -3.85
N VAL A 479 -6.84 -28.66 -4.09
CA VAL A 479 -6.33 -29.10 -5.38
C VAL A 479 -6.76 -30.54 -5.65
N GLY A 480 -7.79 -30.68 -6.48
CA GLY A 480 -8.46 -31.96 -6.68
C GLY A 480 -7.51 -33.07 -7.10
N ASN A 481 -7.37 -34.07 -6.25
CA ASN A 481 -6.39 -35.13 -6.37
C ASN A 481 -6.90 -36.49 -5.86
N ALA A 482 -8.16 -36.86 -6.14
CA ALA A 482 -8.90 -38.06 -5.71
C ALA A 482 -8.14 -39.40 -5.53
N SER A 483 -6.95 -39.56 -6.12
CA SER A 483 -5.99 -40.62 -5.79
C SER A 483 -5.35 -40.53 -4.39
N GLN A 484 -5.33 -39.35 -3.76
CA GLN A 484 -4.67 -39.07 -2.47
C GLN A 484 -3.21 -39.58 -2.44
N ALA A 485 -2.48 -39.39 -3.54
CA ALA A 485 -1.09 -39.79 -3.63
C ALA A 485 -0.24 -38.86 -2.75
N ASP A 486 0.62 -39.45 -1.93
CA ASP A 486 1.55 -38.78 -1.02
C ASP A 486 2.81 -39.66 -1.00
N SER A 487 3.82 -39.24 -1.76
CA SER A 487 4.99 -40.07 -2.09
C SER A 487 6.01 -40.16 -0.95
N ASP A 488 6.12 -39.16 -0.10
CA ASP A 488 7.06 -39.14 1.03
C ASP A 488 6.42 -39.29 2.41
N GLY A 489 5.09 -39.20 2.50
CA GLY A 489 4.30 -39.49 3.68
C GLY A 489 4.25 -38.36 4.70
N ASP A 490 4.44 -37.11 4.27
CA ASP A 490 4.41 -35.95 5.16
C ASP A 490 2.99 -35.40 5.41
N GLY A 491 2.00 -35.92 4.67
CA GLY A 491 0.60 -35.55 4.79
C GLY A 491 0.13 -34.49 3.81
N ALA A 492 1.01 -33.90 3.00
CA ALA A 492 0.63 -33.16 1.79
C ALA A 492 0.62 -34.11 0.58
N GLY A 493 -0.40 -34.00 -0.28
CA GLY A 493 -0.46 -34.83 -1.47
C GLY A 493 0.46 -34.34 -2.58
N ASP A 494 0.92 -35.26 -3.43
CA ASP A 494 1.79 -34.99 -4.59
C ASP A 494 1.26 -33.87 -5.52
N ALA A 495 -0.06 -33.62 -5.49
CA ALA A 495 -0.72 -32.62 -6.32
C ALA A 495 -0.57 -31.17 -5.81
N CYS A 496 -0.34 -31.00 -4.51
CA CYS A 496 -0.24 -29.71 -3.83
C CYS A 496 1.08 -29.54 -3.08
N ASP A 497 1.93 -30.57 -3.03
CA ASP A 497 3.26 -30.53 -2.46
C ASP A 497 4.28 -29.95 -3.46
N GLY A 498 4.96 -28.87 -3.07
CA GLY A 498 6.06 -28.27 -3.82
C GLY A 498 7.35 -29.10 -3.81
N CYS A 499 7.46 -30.06 -2.89
CA CYS A 499 8.56 -31.00 -2.73
C CYS A 499 8.08 -32.46 -2.51
N PRO A 500 7.45 -33.11 -3.51
CA PRO A 500 6.78 -34.43 -3.38
C PRO A 500 7.64 -35.63 -2.98
N ASN A 501 8.92 -35.45 -2.64
CA ASN A 501 9.83 -36.51 -2.23
C ASN A 501 10.71 -36.10 -1.03
N ASP A 502 10.39 -34.99 -0.37
CA ASP A 502 11.09 -34.49 0.81
C ASP A 502 10.11 -34.37 1.99
N PRO A 503 10.06 -35.37 2.89
CA PRO A 503 9.06 -35.39 3.96
C PRO A 503 9.30 -34.34 5.06
N ALA A 504 10.34 -33.52 4.92
CA ALA A 504 10.63 -32.40 5.80
C ALA A 504 10.10 -31.06 5.25
N LYS A 505 9.61 -31.02 4.01
CA LYS A 505 9.20 -29.80 3.32
C LYS A 505 8.04 -30.05 2.37
N THR A 506 6.97 -29.29 2.56
CA THR A 506 5.88 -29.19 1.58
C THR A 506 6.04 -28.02 0.60
N ASP A 507 6.95 -27.09 0.91
CA ASP A 507 7.32 -25.94 0.09
C ASP A 507 8.82 -25.94 -0.18
N ALA A 508 9.21 -25.69 -1.43
CA ALA A 508 10.62 -25.67 -1.82
C ALA A 508 11.45 -24.62 -1.08
N GLY A 509 10.85 -23.51 -0.64
CA GLY A 509 11.57 -22.44 0.05
C GLY A 509 12.72 -21.85 -0.77
N VAL A 510 13.70 -21.25 -0.09
CA VAL A 510 14.84 -20.58 -0.73
C VAL A 510 15.88 -21.61 -1.17
N CYS A 511 16.07 -22.66 -0.37
CA CYS A 511 17.08 -23.68 -0.60
C CYS A 511 16.62 -24.86 -1.47
N GLY A 512 15.37 -24.83 -1.94
CA GLY A 512 14.77 -25.94 -2.68
C GLY A 512 14.43 -27.14 -1.78
N CYS A 513 14.04 -28.23 -2.42
CA CYS A 513 13.75 -29.49 -1.75
C CYS A 513 15.04 -30.19 -1.28
N GLY A 514 14.98 -30.88 -0.15
CA GLY A 514 16.04 -31.70 0.43
C GLY A 514 17.08 -30.92 1.25
N THR A 515 16.97 -29.59 1.35
CA THR A 515 17.91 -28.73 2.09
C THR A 515 17.13 -27.76 2.99
N PRO A 516 17.25 -27.80 4.33
CA PRO A 516 16.49 -26.95 5.24
C PRO A 516 16.69 -25.44 5.00
N ASP A 517 15.62 -24.64 5.12
CA ASP A 517 15.71 -23.17 5.12
C ASP A 517 16.08 -22.66 6.52
N VAL A 518 17.34 -22.85 6.91
CA VAL A 518 17.85 -22.42 8.23
C VAL A 518 18.79 -21.22 8.10
N ASP A 519 18.64 -20.26 9.00
CA ASP A 519 19.70 -19.28 9.27
C ASP A 519 20.72 -19.97 10.18
N VAL A 520 21.90 -20.25 9.64
CA VAL A 520 22.99 -20.93 10.37
C VAL A 520 23.63 -20.06 11.46
N ASN A 521 23.26 -18.78 11.54
CA ASN A 521 23.61 -17.86 12.62
C ASN A 521 22.40 -17.64 13.55
N PRO A 522 22.18 -18.48 14.57
CA PRO A 522 21.05 -18.28 15.47
C PRO A 522 21.19 -16.98 16.29
N ALA A 523 20.06 -16.35 16.60
CA ALA A 523 20.00 -15.14 17.41
C ALA A 523 20.76 -15.30 18.76
N PRO A 524 21.47 -14.26 19.24
CA PRO A 524 21.34 -12.84 18.90
C PRO A 524 22.30 -12.34 17.80
N SER A 525 23.10 -13.21 17.20
CA SER A 525 24.10 -12.89 16.17
C SER A 525 23.62 -13.14 14.73
N GLY A 526 22.39 -13.62 14.54
CA GLY A 526 21.81 -13.88 13.22
C GLY A 526 21.52 -12.64 12.40
N ASN A 527 21.82 -12.72 11.10
CA ASN A 527 21.54 -11.67 10.12
C ASN A 527 20.17 -11.85 9.44
N GLY A 528 19.46 -12.95 9.72
CA GLY A 528 18.15 -13.23 9.14
C GLY A 528 18.19 -13.66 7.68
N VAL A 529 19.38 -13.97 7.14
CA VAL A 529 19.58 -14.47 5.78
C VAL A 529 19.62 -15.99 5.82
N ILE A 530 18.71 -16.65 5.09
CA ILE A 530 18.69 -18.12 4.96
C ILE A 530 19.94 -18.57 4.20
N ASP A 531 20.73 -19.46 4.79
CA ASP A 531 21.92 -20.05 4.19
C ASP A 531 21.64 -21.53 3.88
N CYS A 532 21.82 -21.90 2.61
CA CYS A 532 21.59 -23.26 2.14
C CYS A 532 22.80 -24.19 2.36
N THR A 533 23.80 -23.74 3.12
CA THR A 533 25.01 -24.49 3.44
C THR A 533 25.13 -24.76 4.94
N GLU A 534 25.39 -26.01 5.30
CA GLU A 534 25.38 -26.48 6.69
C GLU A 534 26.64 -26.09 7.52
N THR A 535 27.52 -25.19 7.04
CA THR A 535 28.79 -24.87 7.71
C THR A 535 29.24 -23.42 7.56
N ASP A 536 29.21 -22.69 8.68
CA ASP A 536 29.81 -21.36 8.84
C ASP A 536 31.35 -21.43 8.99
N GLN A 537 32.08 -20.73 8.13
CA GLN A 537 33.54 -20.65 8.15
C GLN A 537 34.09 -19.39 8.84
N CYS A 538 33.20 -18.52 9.35
CA CYS A 538 33.50 -17.34 10.16
C CYS A 538 32.63 -17.26 11.43
N PRO A 539 32.69 -18.27 12.32
CA PRO A 539 31.78 -18.44 13.47
C PRO A 539 31.77 -17.32 14.52
N ASP A 540 32.74 -16.41 14.47
CA ASP A 540 32.85 -15.27 15.38
C ASP A 540 32.51 -13.92 14.70
N ASP A 541 32.18 -13.92 13.41
CA ASP A 541 31.81 -12.72 12.63
C ASP A 541 30.30 -12.69 12.36
N PRO A 542 29.52 -11.87 13.08
CA PRO A 542 28.06 -11.83 12.93
C PRO A 542 27.58 -11.29 11.57
N LEU A 543 28.48 -10.79 10.72
CA LEU A 543 28.14 -10.21 9.41
C LEU A 543 28.67 -11.04 8.23
N LYS A 544 29.36 -12.17 8.48
CA LYS A 544 30.08 -12.90 7.41
C LYS A 544 30.12 -14.41 7.70
N VAL A 545 29.75 -15.23 6.72
CA VAL A 545 29.76 -16.72 6.83
C VAL A 545 30.93 -17.39 6.10
N LEU A 546 31.62 -16.62 5.24
CA LEU A 546 32.83 -17.05 4.54
C LEU A 546 33.93 -15.99 4.73
N PRO A 547 35.22 -16.36 4.88
CA PRO A 547 36.29 -15.40 5.13
C PRO A 547 36.43 -14.30 4.09
N GLY A 548 35.94 -14.50 2.86
CA GLY A 548 36.11 -13.51 1.79
C GLY A 548 37.59 -13.21 1.51
N VAL A 549 37.88 -12.05 0.92
CA VAL A 549 39.27 -11.64 0.59
C VAL A 549 39.92 -10.94 1.78
N CYS A 550 39.14 -10.19 2.57
CA CYS A 550 39.60 -9.48 3.75
C CYS A 550 39.66 -10.34 5.04
N GLY A 551 39.29 -11.63 4.97
CA GLY A 551 39.19 -12.50 6.15
C GLY A 551 37.91 -12.28 6.96
N CYS A 552 37.73 -13.05 8.04
CA CYS A 552 36.63 -12.85 8.98
C CYS A 552 36.88 -11.59 9.84
N GLY A 553 35.81 -10.87 10.18
CA GLY A 553 35.80 -9.66 11.01
C GLY A 553 36.04 -8.35 10.24
N VAL A 554 36.31 -8.42 8.95
CA VAL A 554 36.56 -7.26 8.07
C VAL A 554 35.62 -7.31 6.86
N PRO A 555 34.78 -6.28 6.66
CA PRO A 555 33.91 -6.19 5.49
C PRO A 555 34.72 -6.23 4.19
N ASP A 556 34.22 -6.95 3.20
CA ASP A 556 34.77 -6.96 1.83
C ASP A 556 34.28 -5.75 1.01
N THR A 557 34.20 -4.58 1.65
CA THR A 557 33.76 -3.33 1.01
C THR A 557 34.86 -2.78 0.13
N ASP A 558 34.43 -2.17 -0.97
CA ASP A 558 35.24 -1.38 -1.89
C ASP A 558 34.60 0.01 -1.90
N GLY A 559 35.20 0.91 -1.11
CA GLY A 559 34.60 2.18 -0.69
C GLY A 559 34.54 3.23 -1.79
N ASP A 560 35.48 3.20 -2.73
CA ASP A 560 35.54 4.11 -3.87
C ASP A 560 35.18 3.44 -5.21
N GLY A 561 35.15 2.11 -5.27
CA GLY A 561 34.65 1.34 -6.39
C GLY A 561 35.68 1.10 -7.49
N ASP A 562 36.97 1.12 -7.17
CA ASP A 562 38.06 0.90 -8.14
C ASP A 562 38.34 -0.58 -8.46
N GLY A 563 37.69 -1.48 -7.72
CA GLY A 563 37.84 -2.93 -7.84
C GLY A 563 38.78 -3.55 -6.80
N THR A 564 39.41 -2.74 -5.95
CA THR A 564 40.24 -3.17 -4.83
C THR A 564 39.48 -2.93 -3.53
N ARG A 565 39.43 -3.96 -2.66
CA ARG A 565 38.71 -3.84 -1.39
C ARG A 565 39.54 -3.01 -0.42
N ASP A 566 38.87 -2.20 0.41
CA ASP A 566 39.48 -1.27 1.37
C ASP A 566 40.60 -1.90 2.22
N CYS A 567 40.45 -3.18 2.57
CA CYS A 567 41.41 -3.91 3.39
C CYS A 567 42.78 -4.16 2.70
N ASN A 568 42.81 -4.09 1.37
CA ASN A 568 43.98 -4.30 0.53
C ASN A 568 44.26 -3.07 -0.36
N ASP A 569 43.67 -1.93 0.00
CA ASP A 569 43.79 -0.69 -0.76
C ASP A 569 44.58 0.36 0.05
N GLY A 570 45.74 0.77 -0.46
CA GLY A 570 46.57 1.82 0.14
C GLY A 570 45.98 3.22 0.01
N CYS A 571 44.93 3.37 -0.81
CA CYS A 571 44.20 4.58 -1.15
C CYS A 571 42.68 4.34 -1.24
N ALA A 572 42.09 3.65 -0.25
CA ALA A 572 40.68 3.22 -0.18
C ALA A 572 39.54 4.27 -0.35
N ALA A 573 39.86 5.51 -0.73
CA ALA A 573 38.91 6.56 -1.07
C ALA A 573 39.23 7.28 -2.40
N ASP A 574 40.25 6.84 -3.13
CA ASP A 574 40.65 7.35 -4.43
C ASP A 574 40.36 6.31 -5.53
N PRO A 575 39.24 6.46 -6.28
CA PRO A 575 38.79 5.46 -7.25
C PRO A 575 39.73 5.27 -8.47
N ASN A 576 40.83 6.02 -8.52
CA ASN A 576 41.82 5.94 -9.60
C ASN A 576 43.16 5.39 -9.13
N LYS A 577 43.34 5.10 -7.83
CA LYS A 577 44.60 4.61 -7.26
C LYS A 577 44.36 3.62 -6.14
N VAL A 578 45.06 2.49 -6.23
CA VAL A 578 45.11 1.46 -5.17
C VAL A 578 46.30 1.64 -4.21
N GLU A 579 47.25 2.52 -4.55
CA GLU A 579 48.46 2.81 -3.77
C GLU A 579 48.86 4.29 -3.91
N PRO A 580 49.42 4.94 -2.87
CA PRO A 580 49.63 6.39 -2.85
C PRO A 580 50.56 6.97 -3.94
N GLY A 581 51.44 6.20 -4.57
CA GLY A 581 52.35 6.76 -5.59
C GLY A 581 53.26 7.89 -5.07
N GLN A 582 53.74 8.75 -5.97
CA GLN A 582 54.69 9.85 -5.65
C GLN A 582 53.99 11.12 -5.17
N CYS A 583 52.76 11.35 -5.62
CA CYS A 583 51.92 12.50 -5.27
C CYS A 583 50.90 12.20 -4.16
N GLY A 584 50.89 10.98 -3.60
CA GLY A 584 49.88 10.54 -2.64
C GLY A 584 48.55 10.12 -3.29
N CYS A 585 47.58 9.76 -2.45
CA CYS A 585 46.21 9.50 -2.89
C CYS A 585 45.51 10.83 -3.24
N GLY A 586 44.71 10.84 -4.31
CA GLY A 586 43.86 11.95 -4.76
C GLY A 586 44.49 12.88 -5.79
N ALA A 587 45.76 12.67 -6.17
CA ALA A 587 46.46 13.44 -7.19
C ALA A 587 47.18 12.49 -8.16
N LEU A 588 46.99 12.66 -9.47
CA LEU A 588 47.64 11.80 -10.47
C LEU A 588 49.17 11.99 -10.44
N ASP A 589 49.93 10.90 -10.61
CA ASP A 589 51.39 10.95 -10.76
C ASP A 589 51.76 11.32 -12.20
N GLU A 590 51.27 12.48 -12.67
CA GLU A 590 51.58 13.02 -14.00
C GLU A 590 52.96 13.68 -13.99
N ASP A 591 53.65 13.60 -15.12
CA ASP A 591 54.94 14.20 -15.41
C ASP A 591 54.80 14.85 -16.80
N SER A 592 54.42 16.12 -16.79
CA SER A 592 53.91 16.86 -17.95
C SER A 592 55.00 17.20 -18.97
N ASP A 593 56.27 17.31 -18.55
CA ASP A 593 57.40 17.58 -19.45
C ASP A 593 58.39 16.41 -19.60
N PHE A 594 58.14 15.30 -18.90
CA PHE A 594 58.87 14.05 -18.98
C PHE A 594 60.31 14.11 -18.44
N ASP A 595 60.55 14.89 -17.39
CA ASP A 595 61.86 15.05 -16.76
C ASP A 595 62.13 14.12 -15.56
N LEU A 596 61.16 13.23 -15.28
CA LEU A 596 61.16 12.23 -14.21
C LEU A 596 60.86 12.79 -12.82
N VAL A 597 60.43 14.06 -12.71
CA VAL A 597 59.86 14.62 -11.49
C VAL A 597 58.37 14.84 -11.72
N ALA A 598 57.52 14.13 -10.97
CA ALA A 598 56.07 14.30 -11.08
C ALA A 598 55.67 15.77 -10.81
N ASP A 599 54.66 16.25 -11.52
CA ASP A 599 54.20 17.65 -11.51
C ASP A 599 53.97 18.21 -10.10
N CYS A 600 53.47 17.37 -9.20
CA CYS A 600 53.21 17.72 -7.80
C CYS A 600 54.48 18.06 -6.99
N ASN A 601 55.64 17.60 -7.47
CA ASN A 601 56.95 17.75 -6.87
C ASN A 601 57.90 18.57 -7.75
N ASP A 602 57.42 19.11 -8.89
CA ASP A 602 58.21 19.93 -9.81
C ASP A 602 57.86 21.42 -9.66
N ALA A 603 58.89 22.25 -9.51
CA ALA A 603 58.76 23.70 -9.45
C ALA A 603 58.48 24.34 -10.82
N CYS A 604 58.81 23.65 -11.92
CA CYS A 604 58.49 24.06 -13.28
C CYS A 604 57.93 22.88 -14.11
N PRO A 605 56.68 22.44 -13.86
CA PRO A 605 56.07 21.22 -14.43
C PRO A 605 55.96 21.12 -15.96
N ASN A 606 56.49 22.10 -16.70
CA ASN A 606 56.44 22.15 -18.17
C ASN A 606 57.81 22.48 -18.78
N ASN A 607 58.88 22.52 -17.98
CA ASN A 607 60.25 22.71 -18.45
C ASN A 607 61.18 21.60 -17.93
N PRO A 608 61.58 20.66 -18.81
CA PRO A 608 62.27 19.44 -18.41
C PRO A 608 63.74 19.64 -18.02
N THR A 609 64.17 20.90 -17.89
CA THR A 609 65.51 21.28 -17.45
C THR A 609 65.50 22.01 -16.11
N LYS A 610 64.32 22.25 -15.50
CA LYS A 610 64.15 23.11 -14.32
C LYS A 610 63.32 22.46 -13.19
N THR A 611 63.76 21.31 -12.70
CA THR A 611 63.09 20.54 -11.62
C THR A 611 63.05 21.20 -10.24
N THR A 612 64.06 22.00 -9.88
CA THR A 612 64.23 22.53 -8.51
C THR A 612 63.89 24.01 -8.33
N GLY A 613 63.54 24.72 -9.41
CA GLY A 613 63.14 26.13 -9.35
C GLY A 613 63.20 26.89 -10.70
N PRO A 614 62.53 28.04 -10.80
CA PRO A 614 62.36 28.81 -12.05
C PRO A 614 63.64 29.39 -12.67
N GLY A 615 64.76 29.43 -11.96
CA GLY A 615 65.99 30.04 -12.49
C GLY A 615 65.88 31.55 -12.73
N VAL A 616 66.83 32.12 -13.47
CA VAL A 616 66.95 33.59 -13.68
C VAL A 616 65.96 34.09 -14.74
N CYS A 617 65.71 33.30 -15.79
CA CYS A 617 64.78 33.62 -16.87
C CYS A 617 63.35 33.07 -16.65
N GLY A 618 63.04 32.51 -15.48
CA GLY A 618 61.74 31.90 -15.19
C GLY A 618 61.56 30.50 -15.82
N CYS A 619 60.44 29.83 -15.51
CA CYS A 619 60.21 28.44 -15.98
C CYS A 619 60.08 28.30 -17.51
N ALA A 620 59.74 29.36 -18.25
CA ALA A 620 59.46 29.26 -19.68
C ALA A 620 60.71 29.30 -20.59
N VAL A 621 61.86 29.75 -20.05
CA VAL A 621 63.08 30.01 -20.83
C VAL A 621 64.27 29.40 -20.12
N ASN A 622 65.15 28.71 -20.86
CA ASN A 622 66.36 28.12 -20.30
C ASN A 622 67.39 29.19 -20.00
N ASP A 623 68.09 29.07 -18.86
CA ASP A 623 69.14 29.99 -18.45
C ASP A 623 70.43 29.65 -19.22
N SER A 624 70.45 29.95 -20.53
CA SER A 624 71.59 29.75 -21.42
C SER A 624 72.37 31.05 -21.61
N ASP A 625 73.68 30.93 -21.65
CA ASP A 625 74.66 31.98 -21.93
C ASP A 625 75.38 31.58 -23.24
N ALA A 626 75.12 32.31 -24.33
CA ALA A 626 75.44 31.86 -25.69
C ALA A 626 76.87 32.23 -26.12
N ASP A 627 77.41 33.34 -25.62
CA ASP A 627 78.76 33.82 -25.92
C ASP A 627 79.75 33.63 -24.75
N THR A 628 79.27 33.07 -23.64
CA THR A 628 80.02 32.64 -22.44
C THR A 628 80.65 33.78 -21.65
N ASP A 629 79.99 34.94 -21.64
CA ASP A 629 80.47 36.13 -20.95
C ASP A 629 80.00 36.23 -19.48
N GLY A 630 79.07 35.36 -19.07
CA GLY A 630 78.49 35.28 -17.73
C GLY A 630 77.12 35.94 -17.56
N VAL A 631 76.57 36.57 -18.60
CA VAL A 631 75.20 37.09 -18.65
C VAL A 631 74.32 36.13 -19.45
N VAL A 632 73.16 35.79 -18.90
CA VAL A 632 72.23 34.88 -19.59
C VAL A 632 71.53 35.61 -20.72
N VAL A 633 71.29 34.94 -21.85
CA VAL A 633 70.72 35.51 -23.08
C VAL A 633 69.46 36.36 -22.85
N CYS A 634 68.63 36.01 -21.87
CA CYS A 634 67.40 36.76 -21.56
C CYS A 634 67.64 38.11 -20.86
N GLN A 635 68.86 38.37 -20.41
CA GLN A 635 69.32 39.59 -19.74
C GLN A 635 70.56 40.20 -20.42
N ASP A 636 70.91 39.70 -21.60
CA ASP A 636 72.10 40.08 -22.34
C ASP A 636 71.74 41.02 -23.50
N ASN A 637 72.25 42.25 -23.47
CA ASN A 637 72.08 43.24 -24.52
C ASN A 637 73.02 43.02 -25.72
N CYS A 638 73.93 42.06 -25.65
CA CYS A 638 74.70 41.53 -26.77
C CYS A 638 74.79 39.99 -26.77
N PRO A 639 73.69 39.26 -27.03
CA PRO A 639 73.59 37.80 -26.83
C PRO A 639 74.64 36.92 -27.52
N ASP A 640 75.37 37.44 -28.50
CA ASP A 640 76.34 36.70 -29.30
C ASP A 640 77.77 37.32 -29.21
N ALA A 641 77.98 38.36 -28.39
CA ALA A 641 79.23 39.10 -28.31
C ALA A 641 79.58 39.52 -26.88
N ALA A 642 80.56 38.82 -26.31
CA ALA A 642 80.87 38.91 -24.88
C ALA A 642 81.11 40.34 -24.38
N ASN A 643 80.21 40.82 -23.52
CA ASN A 643 80.25 42.10 -22.83
C ASN A 643 79.70 41.96 -21.39
N PRO A 644 80.49 41.36 -20.46
CA PRO A 644 80.02 41.07 -19.10
C PRO A 644 79.59 42.31 -18.29
N GLY A 645 79.98 43.51 -18.72
CA GLY A 645 79.62 44.78 -18.11
C GLY A 645 78.32 45.40 -18.62
N GLN A 646 77.75 44.84 -19.70
CA GLN A 646 76.48 45.26 -20.32
C GLN A 646 76.44 46.77 -20.58
N GLU A 647 77.59 47.35 -20.94
CA GLU A 647 77.68 48.77 -21.27
C GLU A 647 76.83 49.08 -22.51
N ASP A 648 75.97 50.09 -22.39
CA ASP A 648 75.03 50.58 -23.40
C ASP A 648 75.01 52.10 -23.26
N CYS A 649 75.87 52.76 -24.01
CA CYS A 649 76.22 54.16 -23.77
C CYS A 649 75.11 55.14 -24.22
N ASP A 650 74.29 54.73 -25.18
CA ASP A 650 73.22 55.51 -25.79
C ASP A 650 71.81 55.02 -25.36
N GLY A 651 71.73 53.84 -24.75
CA GLY A 651 70.58 53.32 -24.02
C GLY A 651 69.51 52.70 -24.90
N ASP A 652 69.87 52.22 -26.10
CA ASP A 652 68.92 51.67 -27.06
C ASP A 652 68.56 50.19 -26.81
N GLY A 653 69.24 49.56 -25.84
CA GLY A 653 69.06 48.17 -25.46
C GLY A 653 69.96 47.19 -26.23
N VAL A 654 70.89 47.68 -27.05
CA VAL A 654 71.97 46.94 -27.70
C VAL A 654 73.30 47.36 -27.05
N GLY A 655 74.11 46.39 -26.60
CA GLY A 655 75.36 46.73 -25.92
C GLY A 655 76.43 47.28 -26.87
N ASP A 656 77.31 48.13 -26.33
CA ASP A 656 78.43 48.76 -27.05
C ASP A 656 79.31 47.75 -27.82
N ALA A 657 79.38 46.50 -27.35
CA ALA A 657 80.20 45.45 -27.94
C ALA A 657 79.66 44.89 -29.27
N CYS A 658 78.35 45.00 -29.50
CA CYS A 658 77.67 44.52 -30.70
C CYS A 658 76.97 45.64 -31.51
N ASP A 659 77.21 46.89 -31.13
CA ASP A 659 76.64 48.07 -31.78
C ASP A 659 77.61 48.77 -32.78
N GLN A 660 77.09 49.70 -33.61
CA GLN A 660 77.82 50.36 -34.69
C GLN A 660 78.83 51.41 -34.17
N PRO A 661 80.04 51.51 -34.77
CA PRO A 661 81.04 52.46 -34.30
C PRO A 661 80.68 53.92 -34.63
N GLY A 662 80.21 54.67 -33.63
CA GLY A 662 79.96 56.11 -33.75
C GLY A 662 79.17 56.77 -32.62
N GLU A 663 78.58 56.02 -31.69
CA GLU A 663 77.53 56.54 -30.80
C GLU A 663 78.00 56.96 -29.39
N CYS A 664 79.29 56.73 -29.02
CA CYS A 664 79.87 57.10 -27.69
C CYS A 664 81.15 57.99 -27.76
N CYS A 665 81.34 58.99 -26.85
CA CYS A 665 82.44 60.01 -26.88
C CYS A 665 83.38 60.01 -25.64
N PHE A 666 84.66 60.44 -25.79
CA PHE A 666 85.79 60.10 -24.86
C PHE A 666 86.81 61.24 -24.51
N ASP A 667 86.49 62.55 -24.48
CA ASP A 667 87.51 63.60 -24.20
C ASP A 667 87.20 64.79 -23.23
N GLY A 668 86.01 64.93 -22.65
CA GLY A 668 85.82 65.72 -21.42
C GLY A 668 85.63 67.25 -21.52
N LEU A 669 85.09 67.78 -22.62
CA LEU A 669 84.48 69.13 -22.73
C LEU A 669 83.28 69.12 -23.72
N ASN A 670 82.09 69.59 -23.31
CA ASN A 670 80.82 69.24 -23.97
C ASN A 670 80.32 70.25 -25.03
N ASN A 671 80.40 69.82 -26.30
CA ASN A 671 79.94 70.47 -27.53
C ASN A 671 79.80 69.40 -28.66
N PRO A 672 79.20 69.74 -29.82
CA PRO A 672 77.86 69.33 -30.25
C PRO A 672 77.65 67.86 -30.66
N ASN A 673 78.49 66.90 -30.23
CA ASN A 673 78.30 65.46 -30.46
C ASN A 673 78.34 64.62 -29.17
N GLU A 674 77.91 65.20 -28.04
CA GLU A 674 77.64 64.49 -26.78
C GLU A 674 76.21 64.85 -26.35
N THR A 675 75.32 63.87 -26.12
CA THR A 675 73.88 64.09 -25.82
C THR A 675 73.56 64.17 -24.32
N GLY A 676 74.57 64.27 -23.45
CA GLY A 676 74.36 64.61 -22.05
C GLY A 676 74.17 66.11 -21.84
N ILE A 677 73.05 66.69 -22.27
CA ILE A 677 72.60 68.01 -21.79
C ILE A 677 71.08 67.99 -21.53
N ASP A 678 70.79 68.45 -20.31
CA ASP A 678 69.60 69.16 -19.83
C ASP A 678 68.20 68.56 -20.01
N CYS A 679 67.37 68.90 -19.03
CA CYS A 679 65.94 68.77 -19.10
C CYS A 679 65.40 69.53 -20.32
N GLY A 680 65.22 68.82 -21.43
CA GLY A 680 64.72 69.40 -22.67
C GLY A 680 63.84 68.44 -23.45
N GLY A 681 62.73 67.97 -22.87
CA GLY A 681 61.76 67.16 -23.60
C GLY A 681 60.41 67.02 -22.88
N ALA A 682 59.31 67.14 -23.63
CA ALA A 682 57.97 67.46 -23.14
C ALA A 682 57.39 66.48 -22.10
N CYS A 683 57.06 67.01 -20.92
CA CYS A 683 56.23 66.32 -19.94
C CYS A 683 54.76 66.52 -20.28
N ASP A 684 54.11 65.51 -20.84
CA ASP A 684 52.69 65.30 -20.56
C ASP A 684 52.62 64.53 -19.22
N ALA A 685 52.00 65.15 -18.22
CA ALA A 685 51.72 64.67 -16.85
C ALA A 685 52.84 64.74 -15.77
N SER A 686 52.93 65.94 -15.16
CA SER A 686 53.03 66.22 -13.71
C SER A 686 54.09 65.51 -12.84
N CYS A 687 55.08 66.27 -12.34
CA CYS A 687 55.94 65.84 -11.23
C CYS A 687 55.12 65.40 -10.00
N PRO A 688 55.51 64.31 -9.31
CA PRO A 688 54.89 63.87 -8.07
C PRO A 688 54.97 64.92 -6.95
N LEU A 689 53.92 65.00 -6.14
CA LEU A 689 53.88 65.82 -4.92
C LEU A 689 55.09 65.53 -4.02
N GLY A 690 55.87 66.56 -3.70
CA GLY A 690 57.07 66.49 -2.86
C GLY A 690 58.41 66.36 -3.60
N ALA A 691 58.45 66.27 -4.93
CA ALA A 691 59.71 66.20 -5.68
C ALA A 691 60.49 67.54 -5.65
N PRO A 692 61.84 67.50 -5.53
CA PRO A 692 62.66 68.70 -5.39
C PRO A 692 62.77 69.49 -6.71
N CYS A 693 62.67 70.82 -6.65
CA CYS A 693 62.87 71.74 -7.76
C CYS A 693 63.89 72.82 -7.37
N LEU A 694 64.89 73.07 -8.23
CA LEU A 694 66.05 73.93 -7.90
C LEU A 694 65.82 75.41 -8.25
N VAL A 695 65.10 75.72 -9.32
CA VAL A 695 64.68 77.08 -9.66
C VAL A 695 63.23 77.11 -10.16
N ALA A 696 62.54 78.23 -9.92
CA ALA A 696 61.10 78.36 -10.12
C ALA A 696 60.61 78.25 -11.58
N GLY A 697 61.52 78.08 -12.55
CA GLY A 697 61.23 77.98 -13.98
C GLY A 697 61.31 76.58 -14.59
N ASP A 698 61.77 75.56 -13.84
CA ASP A 698 61.93 74.20 -14.38
C ASP A 698 60.60 73.40 -14.46
N CYS A 699 59.50 73.98 -13.99
CA CYS A 699 58.16 73.44 -14.19
C CYS A 699 57.28 74.56 -14.74
N ASP A 700 56.84 74.44 -15.99
CA ASP A 700 56.05 75.47 -16.70
C ASP A 700 54.62 75.68 -16.13
N SER A 701 54.32 75.12 -14.94
CA SER A 701 53.06 75.27 -14.21
C SER A 701 53.10 76.29 -13.07
N GLY A 702 54.28 76.89 -12.77
CA GLY A 702 54.41 77.95 -11.76
C GLY A 702 54.22 77.50 -10.30
N LEU A 703 54.34 76.20 -10.00
CA LEU A 703 54.00 75.60 -8.70
C LEU A 703 55.23 75.09 -7.90
N CYS A 704 56.40 75.73 -8.04
CA CYS A 704 57.52 75.50 -7.12
C CYS A 704 57.43 76.51 -5.95
N THR A 705 57.10 76.02 -4.74
CA THR A 705 57.01 76.88 -3.55
C THR A 705 58.39 77.22 -2.98
N ALA A 706 58.53 78.36 -2.30
CA ALA A 706 59.78 78.80 -1.69
C ALA A 706 60.25 77.80 -0.62
N GLY A 707 61.13 76.90 -1.03
CA GLY A 707 61.50 75.69 -0.30
C GLY A 707 61.93 74.55 -1.22
N GLY A 708 61.62 74.64 -2.52
CA GLY A 708 62.18 73.76 -3.54
C GLY A 708 61.52 72.40 -3.62
N SER A 709 60.21 72.30 -3.38
CA SER A 709 59.43 71.08 -3.62
C SER A 709 58.00 71.40 -4.12
N CYS A 710 57.45 70.53 -4.98
CA CYS A 710 56.09 70.67 -5.54
C CYS A 710 55.00 70.37 -4.48
N GLY A 711 54.03 71.27 -4.25
CA GLY A 711 52.99 71.15 -3.19
C GLY A 711 51.55 71.49 -3.63
N CYS A 712 50.54 70.97 -2.91
CA CYS A 712 49.10 71.19 -3.16
C CYS A 712 48.60 72.57 -2.72
N VAL A 713 47.63 73.13 -3.45
CA VAL A 713 46.89 74.36 -3.06
C VAL A 713 45.42 74.02 -2.80
N GLY A 714 44.94 74.32 -1.58
CA GLY A 714 43.49 74.43 -1.26
C GLY A 714 42.83 73.21 -0.64
N ASP A 715 41.90 73.46 0.29
CA ASP A 715 41.27 72.51 1.20
C ASP A 715 40.50 71.37 0.51
N GLY A 716 40.88 70.12 0.81
CA GLY A 716 40.03 68.93 0.64
C GLY A 716 40.62 67.81 -0.23
N ASP A 717 41.04 66.73 0.44
CA ASP A 717 41.17 65.34 -0.03
C ASP A 717 42.12 65.03 -1.21
N CYS A 718 43.28 64.43 -0.89
CA CYS A 718 44.06 63.59 -1.80
C CYS A 718 43.60 62.12 -1.66
N PRO A 719 43.18 61.43 -2.73
CA PRO A 719 42.71 60.04 -2.64
C PRO A 719 43.89 59.07 -2.57
N GLY A 720 43.91 58.15 -1.59
CA GLY A 720 44.86 57.02 -1.63
C GLY A 720 45.31 56.37 -0.31
N VAL A 721 44.82 56.79 0.86
CA VAL A 721 45.13 56.13 2.15
C VAL A 721 43.85 55.66 2.84
N ALA A 722 43.87 54.38 3.25
CA ALA A 722 42.72 53.56 3.66
C ALA A 722 42.03 54.00 4.96
N ASP A 723 40.72 53.76 5.06
CA ASP A 723 40.07 53.49 6.35
C ASP A 723 38.85 52.56 6.22
N VAL A 724 38.68 51.73 7.25
CA VAL A 724 37.77 50.58 7.38
C VAL A 724 36.55 51.03 8.21
N CYS A 725 35.32 50.89 7.70
CA CYS A 725 34.07 50.52 8.40
C CYS A 725 32.77 50.92 7.61
N ALA A 726 31.83 49.96 7.58
CA ALA A 726 30.43 49.85 7.06
C ALA A 726 29.50 51.10 7.04
N PRO A 727 28.26 51.08 6.43
CA PRO A 727 27.41 49.95 5.99
C PRO A 727 26.65 50.09 4.63
N GLU A 728 25.91 49.04 4.26
CA GLU A 728 24.90 48.91 3.16
C GLU A 728 25.34 48.22 1.85
N THR A 729 25.25 46.87 1.81
CA THR A 729 24.31 46.09 0.97
C THR A 729 24.66 44.59 1.06
N CYS A 730 23.94 43.86 1.93
CA CYS A 730 23.93 42.39 1.94
C CYS A 730 23.07 41.87 0.79
N ASP A 731 23.67 41.01 -0.04
CA ASP A 731 22.98 40.20 -1.03
C ASP A 731 22.30 38.99 -0.36
N VAL A 732 20.97 38.95 -0.46
CA VAL A 732 20.10 37.90 0.12
C VAL A 732 20.21 36.57 -0.64
N ALA A 733 20.89 36.53 -1.80
CA ALA A 733 21.08 35.30 -2.58
C ALA A 733 21.98 34.26 -1.88
N SER A 734 22.80 34.68 -0.90
CA SER A 734 23.80 33.80 -0.27
C SER A 734 23.34 33.09 1.01
N GLN A 735 22.13 33.34 1.53
CA GLN A 735 21.65 32.73 2.79
C GLN A 735 20.66 31.57 2.62
N CYS A 736 20.17 31.27 1.41
CA CYS A 736 19.23 30.15 1.18
C CYS A 736 19.91 28.80 0.88
N VAL A 737 21.25 28.77 0.73
CA VAL A 737 21.98 27.52 0.44
C VAL A 737 22.31 26.73 1.71
N ALA A 738 22.14 27.31 2.90
CA ALA A 738 22.66 26.73 4.16
C ALA A 738 21.61 26.15 5.15
N ASP A 739 20.29 26.35 4.97
CA ASP A 739 19.25 25.78 5.86
C ASP A 739 17.89 25.64 5.15
N PRO A 740 17.31 24.43 4.97
CA PRO A 740 16.08 24.24 4.19
C PRO A 740 14.77 24.60 4.91
N VAL A 741 14.77 25.01 6.19
CA VAL A 741 13.53 25.01 7.01
C VAL A 741 12.80 26.38 7.06
N ARG A 742 13.17 27.40 6.26
CA ARG A 742 12.66 28.77 6.47
C ARG A 742 12.00 29.55 5.32
N CYS A 743 11.62 28.93 4.19
CA CYS A 743 10.97 29.66 3.09
C CYS A 743 9.63 29.06 2.62
N ASP A 744 8.66 28.90 3.52
CA ASP A 744 7.25 28.64 3.17
C ASP A 744 6.44 29.95 3.14
N VAL A 745 6.61 30.77 2.09
CA VAL A 745 5.57 31.70 1.59
C VAL A 745 5.86 32.03 0.13
N ALA A 746 4.97 31.66 -0.79
CA ALA A 746 5.01 32.17 -2.16
C ALA A 746 4.66 33.67 -2.16
N VAL A 747 5.63 34.54 -2.45
CA VAL A 747 5.40 35.97 -2.66
C VAL A 747 5.66 36.32 -4.12
N PHE A 748 4.67 36.93 -4.76
CA PHE A 748 4.78 37.45 -6.12
C PHE A 748 5.28 38.90 -6.07
N TYR A 749 6.24 39.26 -6.92
CA TYR A 749 6.65 40.66 -7.11
C TYR A 749 6.54 41.05 -8.59
N ALA A 750 6.00 42.24 -8.84
CA ALA A 750 6.03 42.89 -10.14
C ALA A 750 6.92 44.14 -10.04
N ILE A 751 7.94 44.24 -10.90
CA ILE A 751 8.80 45.42 -10.99
C ILE A 751 8.26 46.34 -12.08
N VAL A 752 8.10 47.63 -11.78
CA VAL A 752 7.72 48.67 -12.73
C VAL A 752 8.91 49.62 -12.89
N ASP A 753 9.56 49.59 -14.05
CA ASP A 753 10.62 50.54 -14.40
C ASP A 753 10.07 51.68 -15.26
N GLY A 754 10.29 52.92 -14.81
CA GLY A 754 10.26 54.15 -15.64
C GLY A 754 8.94 54.94 -15.69
N PRO A 755 9.00 56.26 -15.96
CA PRO A 755 7.85 57.15 -15.95
C PRO A 755 7.08 57.07 -17.27
N GLY A 756 6.11 56.16 -17.34
CA GLY A 756 5.08 56.17 -18.40
C GLY A 756 4.72 54.80 -18.98
N GLY A 757 3.97 54.00 -18.23
CA GLY A 757 3.12 52.93 -18.78
C GLY A 757 3.76 51.56 -19.03
N LEU A 758 3.02 50.52 -18.62
CA LEU A 758 3.32 49.08 -18.58
C LEU A 758 4.03 48.53 -19.85
N GLY A 759 5.36 48.32 -19.77
CA GLY A 759 6.18 47.87 -20.91
C GLY A 759 6.62 46.41 -20.93
N SER A 760 6.78 45.71 -19.80
CA SER A 760 7.11 44.27 -19.81
C SER A 760 6.99 43.63 -18.42
N VAL A 761 6.29 42.50 -18.33
CA VAL A 761 6.28 41.61 -17.15
C VAL A 761 7.14 40.39 -17.50
N ARG A 762 8.09 40.01 -16.63
CA ARG A 762 8.81 38.72 -16.74
C ARG A 762 8.38 37.80 -15.61
N CYS A 763 7.84 36.63 -15.95
CA CYS A 763 7.49 35.57 -15.01
C CYS A 763 8.60 34.51 -15.00
N TRP A 764 8.85 33.88 -13.84
CA TRP A 764 9.86 32.85 -13.68
C TRP A 764 9.25 31.57 -13.09
N GLN A 765 9.71 30.39 -13.53
CA GLN A 765 9.21 29.08 -13.09
C GLN A 765 10.36 28.06 -12.99
N SER A 766 10.28 27.12 -12.04
CA SER A 766 11.39 26.28 -11.59
C SER A 766 11.54 24.92 -12.30
N THR A 767 10.77 24.60 -13.35
CA THR A 767 10.86 23.31 -14.06
C THR A 767 10.89 23.46 -15.59
N PRO A 768 11.81 22.80 -16.32
CA PRO A 768 11.90 22.92 -17.77
C PRO A 768 10.85 22.04 -18.51
N GLY A 769 10.03 22.62 -19.40
CA GLY A 769 9.33 21.88 -20.46
C GLY A 769 7.81 22.01 -20.60
N ALA A 770 7.09 22.73 -19.73
CA ALA A 770 5.65 22.99 -19.87
C ALA A 770 5.34 24.41 -20.40
N ALA A 771 4.19 24.62 -21.06
CA ALA A 771 3.78 25.91 -21.60
C ALA A 771 3.37 26.92 -20.49
N PRO A 772 3.64 28.23 -20.63
CA PRO A 772 3.37 29.23 -19.58
C PRO A 772 1.88 29.56 -19.43
N GLU A 773 1.37 29.66 -18.19
CA GLU A 773 -0.04 29.98 -17.85
C GLU A 773 -0.28 31.44 -17.41
N CYS A 774 0.42 32.40 -18.02
CA CYS A 774 0.10 33.83 -17.88
C CYS A 774 0.16 34.52 -19.24
N GLU A 775 -0.94 35.15 -19.66
CA GLU A 775 -1.02 35.92 -20.90
C GLU A 775 -1.59 37.32 -20.63
N MET A 776 -1.03 38.33 -21.30
CA MET A 776 -1.54 39.70 -21.26
C MET A 776 -2.62 39.87 -22.34
N SER A 777 -3.88 39.98 -21.91
CA SER A 777 -5.00 40.27 -22.81
C SER A 777 -5.69 41.56 -22.37
N GLY A 778 -5.71 42.57 -23.25
CA GLY A 778 -6.43 43.84 -22.99
C GLY A 778 -5.88 44.72 -21.86
N GLY A 779 -4.61 44.55 -21.45
CA GLY A 779 -3.98 45.36 -20.40
C GLY A 779 -4.25 44.88 -18.97
N VAL A 780 -4.77 43.65 -18.82
CA VAL A 780 -4.94 42.97 -17.53
C VAL A 780 -4.11 41.69 -17.54
N LEU A 781 -3.39 41.43 -16.45
CA LEU A 781 -2.68 40.17 -16.23
C LEU A 781 -3.70 39.09 -15.86
N VAL A 782 -3.83 38.06 -16.69
CA VAL A 782 -4.66 36.89 -16.40
C VAL A 782 -3.75 35.74 -15.96
N ILE A 783 -3.97 35.25 -14.74
CA ILE A 783 -3.26 34.11 -14.16
C ILE A 783 -4.19 32.89 -14.26
N GLY A 784 -3.72 31.78 -14.84
CA GLY A 784 -4.47 30.52 -14.90
C GLY A 784 -4.73 29.91 -13.51
N PRO A 785 -5.73 29.03 -13.34
CA PRO A 785 -5.99 28.35 -12.09
C PRO A 785 -4.85 27.34 -11.76
N PRO A 786 -4.48 27.17 -10.48
CA PRO A 786 -3.32 26.38 -10.08
C PRO A 786 -3.47 24.89 -10.44
N MET A 787 -2.48 24.33 -11.14
CA MET A 787 -2.32 22.87 -11.27
C MET A 787 -1.62 22.29 -10.03
N CYS A 788 -2.37 22.21 -8.94
CA CYS A 788 -2.35 21.15 -7.92
C CYS A 788 -3.18 21.62 -6.73
N GLY A 789 -4.15 20.81 -6.30
CA GLY A 789 -4.75 20.98 -4.99
C GLY A 789 -3.76 20.55 -3.91
N GLN A 790 -3.28 21.53 -3.15
CA GLN A 790 -3.36 21.58 -1.69
C GLN A 790 -3.36 23.04 -1.25
#